data_AF-A0A6A7WD77-F1
#
_entry.id   AF-A0A6A7WD77-F1
#
_cell.length_a   1.000
_cell.length_b   1.000
_cell.length_c   1.000
_cell.angle_alpha   90.00
_cell.angle_beta   90.00
_cell.angle_gamma   90.00
#
_symmetry.space_group_name_H-M   'P 1'
#
loop_
_entity.id
_entity.type
_entity.pdbx_description
1 polymer ?
#
loop_
_entity_poly.entity_id
_entity_poly.type
_entity_poly.pdbx_seq_one_letter_code
_entity_poly.pdbx_strand_id
1 'polypeptide(L)'
;MKKKFYPMLLIAALSLTACTDVTEPTVDYGGNTFINDYSALVDAVNNLNKTLKERFDALNTLLRDGMADIKLAVDANTGAITVLSENTKNGLKDINTSLFNGFEALTAQLTTLTGQVTAQGEAIVYAMNQNGEILRLQIDATGKLISAQILASGNALVDVINNLGNTMAERIAALTAAVKGGFADIKVEINNNTGAITAQGESLKAGLNTINTTIFNGFTAIKTTIDENGNKIVTALNENAEVLRLQIDTTGKLLNATLIAKADAIIKAINDQTASMESRFNALTTAIETGLANIKVEIDKNTGAIKLLDDNTQGSLGNLNTSLLKIDATLIDGFTAIKTTMNENGDKIVTAMNKNGEVLRLQIDTTGKLLNATIVAKADAIIQAINDQSNSLAERLNALTLAVQTGLADIKVEINENTGAIKLLEETTQAGLAQINTTLVNGFTELNTNIDNHGKKIVTAIGNLSDTFEAQSKLLRLTIDTKGSLIAAQLKSSILDLTTELKSQTLTLGTKLEAINTTVGAGLAEIKVVNDKINTTLDLRLTSVENKLGSNNSALGDIKTELSNLKTAIDNVNTNITTGYTAVKGSIDDMTGQLIVKLSDNTTAIVNMENGMKNQLIALKEMIEQQGGKIVTAIGQNGDVIVAAVNQQGGIIGTAITTQGGEIKGSITGLENGIKSAITQQTTDMNLVIAGVVDAITAQTAALNTAIAKGVSKVVKSNTKLQNALTTAIKELKDKQDANSQAMLKQLEKMAADNGIYQDPADKTSVYMEPAMWAAVSADPTLKKIISDMLEVQKPTILCYAYYSAYTGTVQNNNLIKVNTEQVVSTTEVVAGTLQPMQLANGKKVIRIAKVPEQMNYNITSTVKNILHILYVDAKGKNSLSYGGVSNTLLNLTTYKDGVIMSVLKCNFYLQNDADATGTPSFEYPE
;
A
#
# COMPACT_ATOMS: atom_id res chain seq x y z
N MET A 1 121.57 -34.40 121.88
CA MET A 1 122.86 -33.70 121.63
C MET A 1 123.96 -34.30 122.54
N LYS A 2 125.25 -33.96 122.35
CA LYS A 2 126.40 -34.61 123.04
C LYS A 2 126.70 -34.04 124.46
N LYS A 3 127.16 -34.88 125.41
CA LYS A 3 128.34 -34.66 126.31
C LYS A 3 128.68 -35.91 127.17
N LYS A 4 129.76 -35.89 128.00
CA LYS A 4 130.49 -37.04 128.61
C LYS A 4 130.90 -36.79 130.11
N PHE A 5 131.24 -37.82 130.93
CA PHE A 5 132.56 -38.09 131.62
C PHE A 5 132.56 -39.21 132.77
N TYR A 6 133.72 -39.47 133.45
CA TYR A 6 134.15 -40.62 134.35
C TYR A 6 134.35 -40.20 135.87
N PRO A 7 135.15 -40.79 136.86
CA PRO A 7 136.04 -42.01 137.01
C PRO A 7 136.22 -42.74 138.44
N MET A 8 137.09 -43.80 138.56
CA MET A 8 137.97 -44.24 139.74
C MET A 8 137.35 -44.89 141.05
N LEU A 9 137.98 -45.58 142.08
CA LEU A 9 139.28 -46.22 142.57
C LEU A 9 138.98 -47.17 143.84
N LEU A 10 139.88 -47.75 144.70
CA LEU A 10 140.90 -48.86 144.57
C LEU A 10 141.59 -49.38 145.93
N ILE A 11 141.87 -50.71 146.11
CA ILE A 11 142.94 -51.46 146.92
C ILE A 11 142.91 -51.92 148.45
N ALA A 12 143.07 -53.27 148.71
CA ALA A 12 143.84 -54.23 149.64
C ALA A 12 144.13 -54.23 151.23
N ALA A 13 144.47 -55.46 151.79
CA ALA A 13 145.27 -55.92 153.02
C ALA A 13 144.55 -56.32 154.39
N LEU A 14 145.03 -57.10 155.45
CA LEU A 14 146.15 -58.07 155.81
C LEU A 14 145.88 -59.04 157.07
N SER A 15 146.86 -59.63 157.85
CA SER A 15 146.73 -60.83 158.80
C SER A 15 147.74 -61.04 160.03
N LEU A 16 147.55 -62.03 161.01
CA LEU A 16 148.56 -62.88 161.82
C LEU A 16 148.08 -63.80 163.06
N THR A 17 148.95 -64.38 163.97
CA THR A 17 148.92 -65.77 164.66
C THR A 17 149.09 -66.00 166.27
N ALA A 18 149.54 -67.18 166.84
CA ALA A 18 149.27 -67.78 168.25
C ALA A 18 150.38 -68.66 169.05
N CYS A 19 150.17 -69.27 170.28
CA CYS A 19 151.10 -70.21 171.10
C CYS A 19 150.56 -71.11 172.35
N THR A 20 151.40 -71.76 173.26
CA THR A 20 151.20 -73.09 174.05
C THR A 20 151.77 -73.38 175.55
N ASP A 21 151.57 -74.63 176.15
CA ASP A 21 152.27 -75.52 177.25
C ASP A 21 152.24 -75.29 178.85
N VAL A 22 152.63 -76.11 179.92
CA VAL A 22 153.26 -77.48 180.30
C VAL A 22 153.06 -78.01 181.84
N THR A 23 153.66 -79.15 182.39
CA THR A 23 153.48 -79.85 183.79
C THR A 23 154.80 -80.38 184.56
N GLU A 24 155.02 -81.24 185.65
CA GLU A 24 154.35 -82.22 186.65
C GLU A 24 155.26 -82.81 187.87
N PRO A 25 154.80 -83.39 189.07
CA PRO A 25 155.64 -83.90 190.28
C PRO A 25 155.19 -85.10 191.30
N THR A 26 156.04 -85.66 192.26
CA THR A 26 155.76 -86.73 193.37
C THR A 26 156.74 -86.86 194.64
N VAL A 27 156.42 -87.54 195.82
CA VAL A 27 157.34 -88.23 196.87
C VAL A 27 156.66 -89.15 198.00
N ASP A 28 157.42 -89.71 199.01
CA ASP A 28 157.13 -90.76 200.09
C ASP A 28 157.80 -90.52 201.49
N TYR A 29 157.41 -91.21 202.60
CA TYR A 29 158.19 -91.48 203.85
C TYR A 29 157.62 -92.61 204.77
N GLY A 30 158.50 -93.33 205.49
CA GLY A 30 158.16 -94.30 206.57
C GLY A 30 157.76 -93.67 207.93
N GLY A 31 157.41 -94.42 209.00
CA GLY A 31 157.48 -95.87 209.24
C GLY A 31 156.45 -96.38 210.29
N ASN A 32 156.53 -97.65 210.74
CA ASN A 32 155.46 -98.45 211.43
C ASN A 32 154.25 -98.76 210.51
N THR A 33 153.81 -97.73 209.77
CA THR A 33 153.27 -97.75 208.39
C THR A 33 152.76 -99.07 207.79
N PHE A 34 151.52 -98.98 207.30
CA PHE A 34 151.29 -99.19 205.87
C PHE A 34 150.84 -97.86 205.24
N ILE A 35 151.03 -97.72 203.93
CA ILE A 35 150.78 -96.45 203.21
C ILE A 35 149.27 -96.23 203.04
N ASN A 36 148.79 -95.02 203.36
CA ASN A 36 147.41 -94.61 203.05
C ASN A 36 147.29 -94.31 201.55
N ASP A 37 146.31 -94.92 200.88
CA ASP A 37 145.93 -94.53 199.52
C ASP A 37 144.79 -93.51 199.52
N TYR A 38 144.92 -92.47 198.68
CA TYR A 38 143.96 -91.39 198.45
C TYR A 38 143.35 -91.42 197.03
N SER A 39 143.72 -92.41 196.20
CA SER A 39 143.43 -92.53 194.77
C SER A 39 142.02 -92.08 194.33
N ALA A 40 140.96 -92.59 194.98
CA ALA A 40 139.57 -92.36 194.57
C ALA A 40 139.13 -90.88 194.52
N LEU A 41 139.81 -89.96 195.23
CA LEU A 41 139.48 -88.53 195.20
C LEU A 41 140.07 -87.81 193.97
N VAL A 42 141.15 -88.33 193.38
CA VAL A 42 141.85 -87.73 192.24
C VAL A 42 141.07 -87.91 190.94
N ASP A 43 140.50 -89.11 190.72
CA ASP A 43 139.71 -89.43 189.52
C ASP A 43 138.45 -88.58 189.37
N ALA A 44 137.86 -88.15 190.50
CA ALA A 44 136.69 -87.27 190.52
C ALA A 44 137.02 -85.86 189.98
N VAL A 45 138.19 -85.32 190.32
CA VAL A 45 138.63 -83.98 189.88
C VAL A 45 139.05 -84.00 188.41
N ASN A 46 139.79 -85.04 187.98
CA ASN A 46 140.26 -85.17 186.61
C ASN A 46 139.10 -85.26 185.59
N ASN A 47 138.03 -86.00 185.90
CA ASN A 47 136.86 -86.08 185.03
C ASN A 47 136.15 -84.73 184.84
N LEU A 48 136.00 -83.95 185.92
CA LEU A 48 135.31 -82.66 185.87
C LEU A 48 136.03 -81.66 184.94
N ASN A 49 137.36 -81.64 184.98
CA ASN A 49 138.17 -80.73 184.17
C ASN A 49 138.07 -81.06 182.66
N LYS A 50 137.98 -82.34 182.29
CA LYS A 50 137.77 -82.78 180.91
C LYS A 50 136.46 -82.23 180.32
N THR A 51 135.36 -82.33 181.06
CA THR A 51 134.03 -81.90 180.59
C THR A 51 133.92 -80.38 180.39
N LEU A 52 134.75 -79.57 181.06
CA LEU A 52 134.78 -78.12 180.84
C LEU A 52 135.40 -77.76 179.48
N LYS A 53 136.52 -78.40 179.10
CA LYS A 53 137.22 -78.08 177.84
C LYS A 53 136.36 -78.38 176.61
N GLU A 54 135.73 -79.55 176.58
CA GLU A 54 134.89 -80.00 175.45
C GLU A 54 133.73 -79.02 175.15
N ARG A 55 133.22 -78.30 176.16
CA ARG A 55 132.17 -77.28 175.98
C ARG A 55 132.69 -75.96 175.40
N PHE A 56 133.95 -75.60 175.64
CA PHE A 56 134.54 -74.36 175.13
C PHE A 56 134.86 -74.45 173.63
N ASP A 57 135.38 -75.60 173.19
CA ASP A 57 135.71 -75.85 171.77
C ASP A 57 134.44 -75.88 170.90
N ALA A 58 133.32 -76.38 171.45
CA ALA A 58 132.00 -76.33 170.80
C ALA A 58 131.46 -74.90 170.61
N LEU A 59 131.57 -74.04 171.63
CA LEU A 59 131.12 -72.64 171.57
C LEU A 59 131.88 -71.83 170.51
N ASN A 60 133.19 -72.07 170.40
CA ASN A 60 134.07 -71.38 169.45
C ASN A 60 133.75 -71.75 167.98
N THR A 61 133.25 -72.97 167.76
CA THR A 61 132.77 -73.41 166.43
C THR A 61 131.52 -72.65 166.01
N LEU A 62 130.52 -72.55 166.91
CA LEU A 62 129.24 -71.88 166.64
C LEU A 62 129.41 -70.40 166.24
N LEU A 63 130.36 -69.70 166.87
CA LEU A 63 130.68 -68.30 166.59
C LEU A 63 131.28 -68.06 165.20
N ARG A 64 131.97 -69.06 164.64
CA ARG A 64 132.62 -68.93 163.32
C ARG A 64 131.60 -69.07 162.19
N ASP A 65 130.70 -70.04 162.31
CA ASP A 65 129.78 -70.38 161.23
C ASP A 65 128.66 -69.33 161.10
N GLY A 66 128.12 -68.83 162.21
CA GLY A 66 127.14 -67.73 162.20
C GLY A 66 127.65 -66.40 161.61
N MET A 67 128.97 -66.22 161.50
CA MET A 67 129.57 -65.05 160.85
C MET A 67 129.66 -65.18 159.31
N ALA A 68 129.58 -66.41 158.78
CA ALA A 68 129.57 -66.68 157.34
C ALA A 68 128.19 -66.40 156.71
N ASP A 69 127.11 -66.78 157.38
CA ASP A 69 125.74 -66.57 156.89
C ASP A 69 125.39 -65.08 156.74
N ILE A 70 125.87 -64.23 157.66
CA ILE A 70 125.71 -62.77 157.60
C ILE A 70 126.31 -62.20 156.31
N LYS A 71 127.45 -62.73 155.85
CA LYS A 71 128.08 -62.28 154.60
C LYS A 71 127.22 -62.64 153.37
N LEU A 72 126.68 -63.86 153.30
CA LEU A 72 125.80 -64.30 152.22
C LEU A 72 124.57 -63.39 152.05
N ALA A 73 123.97 -62.95 153.16
CA ALA A 73 122.80 -62.05 153.13
C ALA A 73 123.10 -60.65 152.56
N VAL A 74 124.30 -60.10 152.83
CA VAL A 74 124.71 -58.77 152.35
C VAL A 74 125.00 -58.77 150.85
N ASP A 75 125.70 -59.80 150.37
CA ASP A 75 126.00 -59.93 148.93
C ASP A 75 124.71 -60.09 148.10
N ALA A 76 123.70 -60.79 148.62
CA ALA A 76 122.39 -60.97 147.96
C ALA A 76 121.60 -59.66 147.78
N ASN A 77 121.52 -58.81 148.83
CA ASN A 77 120.79 -57.54 148.77
C ASN A 77 121.39 -56.55 147.75
N THR A 78 122.71 -56.60 147.54
CA THR A 78 123.40 -55.76 146.55
C THR A 78 122.99 -56.09 145.12
N GLY A 79 122.71 -57.36 144.82
CA GLY A 79 122.18 -57.80 143.52
C GLY A 79 120.78 -57.25 143.23
N ALA A 80 119.88 -57.28 144.22
CA ALA A 80 118.49 -56.84 144.07
C ALA A 80 118.36 -55.36 143.68
N ILE A 81 119.19 -54.48 144.28
CA ILE A 81 119.21 -53.04 143.98
C ILE A 81 119.61 -52.78 142.51
N THR A 82 120.53 -53.58 141.97
CA THR A 82 121.01 -53.45 140.59
C THR A 82 119.90 -53.75 139.56
N VAL A 83 119.10 -54.79 139.81
CA VAL A 83 117.98 -55.19 138.93
C VAL A 83 116.88 -54.11 138.88
N LEU A 84 116.58 -53.48 140.02
CA LEU A 84 115.57 -52.41 140.12
C LEU A 84 115.89 -51.21 139.21
N SER A 85 117.17 -50.81 139.13
CA SER A 85 117.64 -49.72 138.26
C SER A 85 117.39 -50.00 136.77
N GLU A 86 117.70 -51.22 136.32
CA GLU A 86 117.58 -51.60 134.91
C GLU A 86 116.10 -51.69 134.48
N ASN A 87 115.21 -52.13 135.38
CA ASN A 87 113.77 -52.17 135.15
C ASN A 87 113.15 -50.76 134.95
N THR A 88 113.52 -49.77 135.77
CA THR A 88 113.03 -48.38 135.61
C THR A 88 113.43 -47.78 134.25
N LYS A 89 114.65 -48.07 133.80
CA LYS A 89 115.20 -47.64 132.50
C LYS A 89 114.45 -48.26 131.32
N ASN A 90 114.01 -49.52 131.43
CA ASN A 90 113.21 -50.18 130.40
C ASN A 90 111.78 -49.63 130.33
N GLY A 91 111.08 -49.43 131.46
CA GLY A 91 109.71 -48.90 131.46
C GLY A 91 109.57 -47.53 130.77
N LEU A 92 110.57 -46.65 130.90
CA LEU A 92 110.62 -45.35 130.21
C LEU A 92 110.75 -45.47 128.68
N LYS A 93 111.40 -46.52 128.18
CA LYS A 93 111.54 -46.80 126.73
C LYS A 93 110.19 -47.21 126.14
N ASP A 94 109.48 -48.10 126.81
CA ASP A 94 108.25 -48.71 126.28
C ASP A 94 107.09 -47.68 126.20
N ILE A 95 107.00 -46.75 127.16
CA ILE A 95 106.09 -45.59 127.12
C ILE A 95 106.34 -44.75 125.85
N ASN A 96 107.61 -44.47 125.54
CA ASN A 96 107.97 -43.66 124.38
C ASN A 96 107.65 -44.36 123.05
N THR A 97 107.77 -45.69 122.98
CA THR A 97 107.32 -46.49 121.83
C THR A 97 105.79 -46.46 121.68
N SER A 98 105.04 -46.59 122.77
CA SER A 98 103.57 -46.57 122.74
C SER A 98 103.01 -45.25 122.18
N LEU A 99 103.60 -44.12 122.55
CA LEU A 99 103.22 -42.78 122.06
C LEU A 99 103.39 -42.63 120.54
N PHE A 100 104.49 -43.13 119.97
CA PHE A 100 104.74 -43.04 118.52
C PHE A 100 103.76 -43.90 117.71
N ASN A 101 103.49 -45.12 118.17
CA ASN A 101 102.54 -46.02 117.49
C ASN A 101 101.11 -45.44 117.44
N GLY A 102 100.73 -44.63 118.44
CA GLY A 102 99.44 -43.91 118.45
C GLY A 102 99.30 -42.88 117.31
N PHE A 103 100.39 -42.21 116.92
CA PHE A 103 100.37 -41.24 115.83
C PHE A 103 100.30 -41.90 114.43
N GLU A 104 100.91 -43.07 114.24
CA GLU A 104 100.71 -43.86 113.02
C GLU A 104 99.25 -44.33 112.89
N ALA A 105 98.66 -44.86 113.97
CA ALA A 105 97.28 -45.33 113.97
C ALA A 105 96.27 -44.23 113.60
N LEU A 106 96.46 -43.00 114.11
CA LEU A 106 95.65 -41.84 113.74
C LEU A 106 95.80 -41.46 112.25
N THR A 107 97.02 -41.56 111.71
CA THR A 107 97.32 -41.27 110.29
C THR A 107 96.65 -42.29 109.36
N ALA A 108 96.63 -43.57 109.76
CA ALA A 108 95.93 -44.62 109.02
C ALA A 108 94.41 -44.38 108.97
N GLN A 109 93.77 -44.02 110.10
CA GLN A 109 92.33 -43.70 110.14
C GLN A 109 91.95 -42.53 109.22
N LEU A 110 92.77 -41.49 109.16
CA LEU A 110 92.57 -40.33 108.28
C LEU A 110 92.61 -40.73 106.78
N THR A 111 93.47 -41.70 106.45
CA THR A 111 93.56 -42.27 105.10
C THR A 111 92.30 -43.09 104.76
N THR A 112 91.81 -43.92 105.70
CA THR A 112 90.57 -44.69 105.54
C THR A 112 89.35 -43.78 105.31
N LEU A 113 89.21 -42.71 106.10
CA LEU A 113 88.10 -41.76 105.96
C LEU A 113 88.08 -41.08 104.58
N THR A 114 89.27 -40.73 104.06
CA THR A 114 89.40 -40.16 102.71
C THR A 114 88.90 -41.14 101.64
N GLY A 115 89.25 -42.42 101.74
CA GLY A 115 88.76 -43.46 100.83
C GLY A 115 87.24 -43.66 100.88
N GLN A 116 86.64 -43.60 102.07
CA GLN A 116 85.19 -43.71 102.25
C GLN A 116 84.43 -42.55 101.57
N VAL A 117 84.92 -41.32 101.69
CA VAL A 117 84.29 -40.14 101.05
C VAL A 117 84.30 -40.27 99.52
N THR A 118 85.41 -40.71 98.93
CA THR A 118 85.50 -40.92 97.46
C THR A 118 84.51 -41.96 96.97
N ALA A 119 84.46 -43.14 97.61
CA ALA A 119 83.54 -44.22 97.22
C ALA A 119 82.05 -43.80 97.35
N GLN A 120 81.72 -42.99 98.36
CA GLN A 120 80.38 -42.45 98.54
C GLN A 120 79.97 -41.48 97.41
N GLY A 121 80.93 -40.69 96.90
CA GLY A 121 80.72 -39.79 95.76
C GLY A 121 80.43 -40.56 94.46
N GLU A 122 81.21 -41.60 94.16
CA GLU A 122 81.01 -42.47 92.99
C GLU A 122 79.64 -43.17 93.02
N ALA A 123 79.22 -43.65 94.19
CA ALA A 123 77.91 -44.28 94.38
C ALA A 123 76.73 -43.31 94.10
N ILE A 124 76.87 -42.03 94.46
CA ILE A 124 75.86 -41.00 94.18
C ILE A 124 75.75 -40.75 92.67
N VAL A 125 76.88 -40.63 91.96
CA VAL A 125 76.89 -40.45 90.50
C VAL A 125 76.25 -41.65 89.78
N TYR A 126 76.54 -42.87 90.23
CA TYR A 126 75.90 -44.07 89.69
C TYR A 126 74.37 -44.06 89.89
N ALA A 127 73.90 -43.72 91.09
CA ALA A 127 72.46 -43.64 91.37
C ALA A 127 71.74 -42.55 90.55
N MET A 128 72.38 -41.40 90.32
CA MET A 128 71.82 -40.34 89.48
C MET A 128 71.66 -40.78 88.02
N ASN A 129 72.63 -41.50 87.45
CA ASN A 129 72.54 -42.03 86.09
C ASN A 129 71.40 -43.05 85.94
N GLN A 130 71.24 -43.97 86.90
CA GLN A 130 70.16 -44.96 86.89
C GLN A 130 68.77 -44.32 86.94
N ASN A 131 68.60 -43.25 87.75
CA ASN A 131 67.35 -42.49 87.79
C ASN A 131 67.04 -41.77 86.46
N GLY A 132 68.07 -41.30 85.73
CA GLY A 132 67.92 -40.72 84.39
C GLY A 132 67.40 -41.73 83.37
N GLU A 133 67.95 -42.96 83.36
CA GLU A 133 67.48 -44.03 82.48
C GLU A 133 66.07 -44.51 82.82
N ILE A 134 65.69 -44.60 84.10
CA ILE A 134 64.32 -44.91 84.52
C ILE A 134 63.34 -43.87 83.98
N LEU A 135 63.68 -42.57 84.06
CA LEU A 135 62.84 -41.49 83.55
C LEU A 135 62.69 -41.58 82.02
N ARG A 136 63.77 -41.89 81.29
CA ARG A 136 63.76 -42.10 79.83
C ARG A 136 62.85 -43.27 79.43
N LEU A 137 62.90 -44.38 80.16
CA LEU A 137 62.08 -45.56 79.92
C LEU A 137 60.59 -45.32 80.21
N GLN A 138 60.25 -44.54 81.24
CA GLN A 138 58.86 -44.15 81.51
C GLN A 138 58.27 -43.30 80.38
N ILE A 139 59.03 -42.34 79.85
CA ILE A 139 58.59 -41.49 78.73
C ILE A 139 58.33 -42.31 77.45
N ASP A 140 59.21 -43.26 77.12
CA ASP A 140 59.04 -44.19 75.99
C ASP A 140 57.79 -45.08 76.15
N ALA A 141 57.54 -45.62 77.35
CA ALA A 141 56.35 -46.40 77.64
C ALA A 141 55.05 -45.59 77.49
N THR A 142 55.01 -44.35 77.99
CA THR A 142 53.85 -43.45 77.84
C THR A 142 53.62 -43.07 76.36
N GLY A 143 54.67 -42.79 75.60
CA GLY A 143 54.56 -42.49 74.16
C GLY A 143 53.98 -43.66 73.35
N LYS A 144 54.36 -44.89 73.68
CA LYS A 144 53.80 -46.12 73.07
C LYS A 144 52.32 -46.32 73.40
N LEU A 145 51.91 -46.09 74.65
CA LEU A 145 50.49 -46.16 75.06
C LEU A 145 49.61 -45.15 74.31
N ILE A 146 50.06 -43.89 74.20
CA ILE A 146 49.34 -42.84 73.45
C ILE A 146 49.22 -43.24 71.97
N SER A 147 50.30 -43.75 71.38
CA SER A 147 50.32 -44.20 69.97
C SER A 147 49.33 -45.36 69.73
N ALA A 148 49.25 -46.33 70.65
CA ALA A 148 48.31 -47.44 70.56
C ALA A 148 46.84 -46.98 70.68
N GLN A 149 46.55 -46.04 71.58
CA GLN A 149 45.20 -45.49 71.75
C GLN A 149 44.70 -44.74 70.50
N ILE A 150 45.60 -44.00 69.84
CA ILE A 150 45.32 -43.32 68.56
C ILE A 150 45.05 -44.34 67.45
N LEU A 151 45.88 -45.38 67.33
CA LEU A 151 45.71 -46.42 66.31
C LEU A 151 44.38 -47.18 66.46
N ALA A 152 44.01 -47.56 67.68
CA ALA A 152 42.74 -48.21 67.97
C ALA A 152 41.52 -47.32 67.61
N SER A 153 41.60 -46.03 67.93
CA SER A 153 40.55 -45.05 67.61
C SER A 153 40.42 -44.81 66.11
N GLY A 154 41.53 -44.81 65.37
CA GLY A 154 41.55 -44.68 63.91
C GLY A 154 40.90 -45.87 63.20
N ASN A 155 41.23 -47.09 63.61
CA ASN A 155 40.65 -48.30 63.02
C ASN A 155 39.12 -48.38 63.23
N ALA A 156 38.65 -48.08 64.45
CA ALA A 156 37.22 -48.07 64.75
C ALA A 156 36.43 -47.04 63.89
N LEU A 157 37.04 -45.90 63.55
CA LEU A 157 36.44 -44.91 62.65
C LEU A 157 36.38 -45.42 61.19
N VAL A 158 37.42 -46.12 60.73
CA VAL A 158 37.48 -46.74 59.39
C VAL A 158 36.40 -47.81 59.23
N ASP A 159 36.19 -48.66 60.24
CA ASP A 159 35.16 -49.71 60.20
C ASP A 159 33.74 -49.13 60.14
N VAL A 160 33.47 -48.02 60.86
CA VAL A 160 32.18 -47.30 60.77
C VAL A 160 31.96 -46.72 59.37
N ILE A 161 32.99 -46.10 58.78
CA ILE A 161 32.92 -45.52 57.42
C ILE A 161 32.67 -46.61 56.37
N ASN A 162 33.38 -47.74 56.44
CA ASN A 162 33.24 -48.86 55.50
C ASN A 162 31.83 -49.47 55.55
N ASN A 163 31.28 -49.71 56.74
CA ASN A 163 29.92 -50.23 56.89
C ASN A 163 28.87 -49.27 56.34
N LEU A 164 29.01 -47.96 56.58
CA LEU A 164 28.10 -46.95 56.03
C LEU A 164 28.17 -46.89 54.49
N GLY A 165 29.37 -47.01 53.92
CA GLY A 165 29.59 -47.07 52.48
C GLY A 165 28.93 -48.28 51.80
N ASN A 166 29.10 -49.48 52.38
CA ASN A 166 28.47 -50.70 51.88
C ASN A 166 26.94 -50.62 51.91
N THR A 167 26.35 -50.15 53.02
CA THR A 167 24.89 -49.95 53.14
C THR A 167 24.36 -48.92 52.13
N MET A 168 25.16 -47.91 51.76
CA MET A 168 24.79 -46.94 50.74
C MET A 168 24.79 -47.57 49.33
N ALA A 169 25.81 -48.37 49.01
CA ALA A 169 25.96 -49.02 47.71
C ALA A 169 24.81 -50.01 47.41
N GLU A 170 24.43 -50.83 48.40
CA GLU A 170 23.29 -51.76 48.29
C GLU A 170 21.98 -51.04 48.00
N ARG A 171 21.72 -49.92 48.71
CA ARG A 171 20.52 -49.08 48.49
C ARG A 171 20.48 -48.46 47.10
N ILE A 172 21.62 -48.00 46.58
CA ILE A 172 21.73 -47.45 45.22
C ILE A 172 21.51 -48.55 44.16
N ALA A 173 22.05 -49.75 44.36
CA ALA A 173 21.84 -50.88 43.45
C ALA A 173 20.36 -51.30 43.38
N ALA A 174 19.70 -51.42 44.53
CA ALA A 174 18.27 -51.75 44.62
C ALA A 174 17.37 -50.69 43.93
N LEU A 175 17.64 -49.41 44.17
CA LEU A 175 16.92 -48.30 43.53
C LEU A 175 17.13 -48.31 42.00
N THR A 176 18.35 -48.56 41.55
CA THR A 176 18.69 -48.63 40.11
C THR A 176 17.95 -49.78 39.42
N ALA A 177 17.84 -50.95 40.07
CA ALA A 177 17.09 -52.09 39.53
C ALA A 177 15.59 -51.78 39.42
N ALA A 178 14.98 -51.22 40.45
CA ALA A 178 13.55 -50.88 40.48
C ALA A 178 13.17 -49.87 39.38
N VAL A 179 13.95 -48.79 39.23
CA VAL A 179 13.73 -47.77 38.18
C VAL A 179 13.88 -48.38 36.77
N LYS A 180 14.86 -49.26 36.57
CA LYS A 180 15.08 -49.92 35.27
C LYS A 180 13.99 -50.93 34.91
N GLY A 181 13.35 -51.56 35.90
CA GLY A 181 12.15 -52.39 35.72
C GLY A 181 10.96 -51.56 35.24
N GLY A 182 10.57 -50.53 35.98
CA GLY A 182 9.39 -49.71 35.64
C GLY A 182 9.48 -49.06 34.25
N PHE A 183 10.67 -48.64 33.80
CA PHE A 183 10.86 -48.15 32.43
C PHE A 183 10.73 -49.23 31.34
N ALA A 184 10.97 -50.50 31.66
CA ALA A 184 10.74 -51.61 30.73
C ALA A 184 9.23 -51.90 30.58
N ASP A 185 8.49 -51.92 31.68
CA ASP A 185 7.04 -52.17 31.68
C ASP A 185 6.28 -51.07 30.91
N ILE A 186 6.59 -49.80 31.17
CA ILE A 186 6.05 -48.64 30.44
C ILE A 186 6.33 -48.76 28.93
N LYS A 187 7.51 -49.27 28.54
CA LYS A 187 7.87 -49.47 27.12
C LYS A 187 7.06 -50.58 26.46
N VAL A 188 6.70 -51.64 27.19
CA VAL A 188 5.80 -52.70 26.70
C VAL A 188 4.39 -52.16 26.49
N GLU A 189 3.87 -51.38 27.45
CA GLU A 189 2.53 -50.79 27.36
C GLU A 189 2.40 -49.78 26.21
N ILE A 190 3.42 -48.94 25.99
CA ILE A 190 3.49 -48.04 24.83
C ILE A 190 3.48 -48.81 23.50
N ASN A 191 4.23 -49.92 23.40
CA ASN A 191 4.24 -50.75 22.19
C ASN A 191 2.85 -51.38 21.92
N ASN A 192 2.17 -51.87 22.95
CA ASN A 192 0.83 -52.45 22.83
C ASN A 192 -0.19 -51.41 22.35
N ASN A 193 -0.19 -50.21 22.94
CA ASN A 193 -1.05 -49.10 22.50
C ASN A 193 -0.74 -48.67 21.06
N THR A 194 0.53 -48.65 20.67
CA THR A 194 0.94 -48.35 19.29
C THR A 194 0.34 -49.36 18.29
N GLY A 195 0.41 -50.65 18.59
CA GLY A 195 -0.19 -51.70 17.75
C GLY A 195 -1.72 -51.59 17.62
N ALA A 196 -2.41 -51.27 18.71
CA ALA A 196 -3.86 -51.06 18.70
C ALA A 196 -4.28 -49.87 17.82
N ILE A 197 -3.51 -48.77 17.85
CA ILE A 197 -3.73 -47.60 17.00
C ILE A 197 -3.48 -47.93 15.52
N THR A 198 -2.45 -48.71 15.19
CA THR A 198 -2.20 -49.17 13.81
C THR A 198 -3.38 -49.99 13.28
N ALA A 199 -3.93 -50.92 14.07
CA ALA A 199 -5.07 -51.75 13.67
C ALA A 199 -6.36 -50.91 13.43
N GLN A 200 -6.61 -49.87 14.24
CA GLN A 200 -7.71 -48.93 13.98
C GLN A 200 -7.49 -48.14 12.67
N GLY A 201 -6.25 -47.73 12.38
CA GLY A 201 -5.89 -47.06 11.13
C GLY A 201 -6.17 -47.89 9.88
N GLU A 202 -5.85 -49.18 9.90
CA GLU A 202 -6.15 -50.09 8.77
C GLU A 202 -7.65 -50.35 8.62
N SER A 203 -8.38 -50.50 9.73
CA SER A 203 -9.85 -50.66 9.72
C SER A 203 -10.54 -49.43 9.12
N LEU A 204 -10.12 -48.22 9.49
CA LEU A 204 -10.62 -46.96 8.92
C LEU A 204 -10.33 -46.86 7.41
N LYS A 205 -9.12 -47.24 6.98
CA LYS A 205 -8.72 -47.27 5.57
C LYS A 205 -9.58 -48.23 4.74
N ALA A 206 -9.94 -49.40 5.30
CA ALA A 206 -10.84 -50.34 4.65
C ALA A 206 -12.26 -49.75 4.48
N GLY A 207 -12.82 -49.15 5.53
CA GLY A 207 -14.14 -48.51 5.48
C GLY A 207 -14.22 -47.35 4.46
N LEU A 208 -13.18 -46.52 4.41
CA LEU A 208 -13.08 -45.42 3.43
C LEU A 208 -13.02 -45.94 1.98
N ASN A 209 -12.27 -47.01 1.72
CA ASN A 209 -12.23 -47.65 0.41
C ASN A 209 -13.61 -48.18 0.00
N THR A 210 -14.36 -48.81 0.92
CA THR A 210 -15.72 -49.29 0.66
C THR A 210 -16.67 -48.14 0.28
N ILE A 211 -16.67 -47.06 1.06
CA ILE A 211 -17.48 -45.86 0.78
C ILE A 211 -17.14 -45.28 -0.60
N ASN A 212 -15.86 -45.14 -0.93
CA ASN A 212 -15.41 -44.63 -2.22
C ASN A 212 -15.89 -45.50 -3.40
N THR A 213 -15.82 -46.83 -3.27
CA THR A 213 -16.36 -47.76 -4.28
C THR A 213 -17.87 -47.64 -4.44
N THR A 214 -18.64 -47.54 -3.34
CA THR A 214 -20.10 -47.36 -3.39
C THR A 214 -20.48 -46.04 -4.07
N ILE A 215 -19.79 -44.95 -3.77
CA ILE A 215 -20.02 -43.62 -4.37
C ILE A 215 -19.71 -43.65 -5.88
N PHE A 216 -18.58 -44.22 -6.28
CA PHE A 216 -18.18 -44.35 -7.69
C PHE A 216 -19.22 -45.13 -8.52
N ASN A 217 -19.67 -46.29 -8.00
CA ASN A 217 -20.70 -47.11 -8.64
C ASN A 217 -22.05 -46.36 -8.73
N GLY A 218 -22.41 -45.60 -7.70
CA GLY A 218 -23.61 -44.75 -7.70
C GLY A 218 -23.58 -43.69 -8.79
N PHE A 219 -22.47 -42.96 -8.95
CA PHE A 219 -22.31 -41.99 -10.04
C PHE A 219 -22.31 -42.66 -11.42
N THR A 220 -21.74 -43.86 -11.56
CA THR A 220 -21.81 -44.63 -12.83
C THR A 220 -23.26 -44.96 -13.20
N ALA A 221 -24.06 -45.45 -12.25
CA ALA A 221 -25.48 -45.77 -12.49
C ALA A 221 -26.32 -44.53 -12.85
N ILE A 222 -26.07 -43.39 -12.19
CA ILE A 222 -26.71 -42.12 -12.52
C ILE A 222 -26.34 -41.67 -13.94
N LYS A 223 -25.06 -41.75 -14.32
CA LYS A 223 -24.61 -41.39 -15.67
C LYS A 223 -25.33 -42.22 -16.74
N THR A 224 -25.35 -43.55 -16.63
CA THR A 224 -26.03 -44.42 -17.59
C THR A 224 -27.51 -44.08 -17.73
N THR A 225 -28.19 -43.82 -16.61
CA THR A 225 -29.61 -43.43 -16.61
C THR A 225 -29.86 -42.10 -17.32
N ILE A 226 -28.95 -41.13 -17.17
CA ILE A 226 -29.01 -39.84 -17.85
C ILE A 226 -28.73 -39.99 -19.35
N ASP A 227 -27.68 -40.74 -19.73
CA ASP A 227 -27.34 -41.00 -21.14
C ASP A 227 -28.52 -41.68 -21.88
N GLU A 228 -29.12 -42.71 -21.28
CA GLU A 228 -30.27 -43.41 -21.83
C GLU A 228 -31.50 -42.50 -22.03
N ASN A 229 -31.82 -41.67 -21.03
CA ASN A 229 -32.98 -40.79 -21.10
C ASN A 229 -32.74 -39.62 -22.07
N GLY A 230 -31.51 -39.10 -22.14
CA GLY A 230 -31.11 -38.12 -23.16
C GLY A 230 -31.30 -38.66 -24.57
N ASN A 231 -30.84 -39.88 -24.84
CA ASN A 231 -31.03 -40.55 -26.14
C ASN A 231 -32.51 -40.76 -26.47
N LYS A 232 -33.34 -41.23 -25.52
CA LYS A 232 -34.79 -41.39 -25.71
C LYS A 232 -35.49 -40.06 -26.07
N ILE A 233 -35.10 -38.96 -25.41
CA ILE A 233 -35.63 -37.61 -25.69
C ILE A 233 -35.21 -37.13 -27.08
N VAL A 234 -33.94 -37.29 -27.47
CA VAL A 234 -33.44 -36.89 -28.80
C VAL A 234 -34.15 -37.66 -29.92
N THR A 235 -34.33 -38.97 -29.79
CA THR A 235 -35.09 -39.77 -30.77
C THR A 235 -36.53 -39.27 -30.90
N ALA A 236 -37.25 -39.11 -29.78
CA ALA A 236 -38.63 -38.66 -29.79
C ALA A 236 -38.80 -37.24 -30.36
N LEU A 237 -37.84 -36.33 -30.14
CA LEU A 237 -37.86 -34.99 -30.73
C LEU A 237 -37.65 -35.04 -32.25
N ASN A 238 -36.71 -35.86 -32.74
CA ASN A 238 -36.45 -36.03 -34.18
C ASN A 238 -37.65 -36.64 -34.91
N GLU A 239 -38.29 -37.67 -34.33
CA GLU A 239 -39.48 -38.31 -34.88
C GLU A 239 -40.66 -37.32 -34.99
N ASN A 240 -40.91 -36.54 -33.93
CA ASN A 240 -41.96 -35.52 -33.96
C ASN A 240 -41.66 -34.37 -34.94
N ALA A 241 -40.39 -33.97 -35.09
CA ALA A 241 -39.99 -32.95 -36.05
C ALA A 241 -40.23 -33.39 -37.50
N GLU A 242 -39.91 -34.65 -37.85
CA GLU A 242 -40.20 -35.19 -39.17
C GLU A 242 -41.70 -35.36 -39.44
N VAL A 243 -42.49 -35.79 -38.45
CA VAL A 243 -43.96 -35.85 -38.57
C VAL A 243 -44.54 -34.45 -38.84
N LEU A 244 -44.08 -33.42 -38.10
CA LEU A 244 -44.50 -32.04 -38.31
C LEU A 244 -44.10 -31.51 -39.69
N ARG A 245 -42.87 -31.80 -40.14
CA ARG A 245 -42.38 -31.42 -41.48
C ARG A 245 -43.23 -32.05 -42.59
N LEU A 246 -43.56 -33.34 -42.46
CA LEU A 246 -44.40 -34.07 -43.41
C LEU A 246 -45.86 -33.57 -43.41
N GLN A 247 -46.42 -33.21 -42.25
CA GLN A 247 -47.74 -32.59 -42.17
C GLN A 247 -47.76 -31.22 -42.87
N ILE A 248 -46.78 -30.35 -42.61
CA ILE A 248 -46.69 -29.02 -43.24
C ILE A 248 -46.57 -29.13 -44.77
N ASP A 249 -45.71 -30.02 -45.27
CA ASP A 249 -45.55 -30.27 -46.71
C ASP A 249 -46.84 -30.81 -47.35
N THR A 250 -47.51 -31.77 -46.69
CA THR A 250 -48.77 -32.36 -47.17
C THR A 250 -49.90 -31.32 -47.21
N THR A 251 -50.09 -30.56 -46.14
CA THR A 251 -51.10 -29.50 -46.07
C THR A 251 -50.80 -28.36 -47.03
N GLY A 252 -49.54 -27.96 -47.19
CA GLY A 252 -49.12 -26.95 -48.16
C GLY A 252 -49.42 -27.35 -49.61
N LYS A 253 -49.11 -28.60 -49.98
CA LYS A 253 -49.44 -29.17 -51.29
C LYS A 253 -50.94 -29.24 -51.53
N LEU A 254 -51.72 -29.69 -50.55
CA LEU A 254 -53.19 -29.76 -50.63
C LEU A 254 -53.83 -28.37 -50.77
N LEU A 255 -53.33 -27.38 -50.01
CA LEU A 255 -53.80 -26.00 -50.09
C LEU A 255 -53.50 -25.38 -51.45
N ASN A 256 -52.27 -25.56 -51.96
CA ASN A 256 -51.87 -25.07 -53.28
C ASN A 256 -52.70 -25.71 -54.40
N ALA A 257 -52.88 -27.04 -54.38
CA ALA A 257 -53.75 -27.74 -55.34
C ALA A 257 -55.21 -27.25 -55.28
N THR A 258 -55.72 -26.95 -54.08
CA THR A 258 -57.08 -26.40 -53.90
C THR A 258 -57.18 -24.98 -54.45
N LEU A 259 -56.18 -24.12 -54.23
CA LEU A 259 -56.13 -22.76 -54.77
C LEU A 259 -56.06 -22.76 -56.30
N ILE A 260 -55.20 -23.61 -56.89
CA ILE A 260 -55.10 -23.78 -58.35
C ILE A 260 -56.44 -24.25 -58.93
N ALA A 261 -57.04 -25.32 -58.38
CA ALA A 261 -58.33 -25.84 -58.87
C ALA A 261 -59.48 -24.82 -58.73
N LYS A 262 -59.43 -23.91 -57.76
CA LYS A 262 -60.38 -22.79 -57.64
C LYS A 262 -60.08 -21.65 -58.61
N ALA A 263 -58.80 -21.32 -58.85
CA ALA A 263 -58.41 -20.36 -59.86
C ALA A 263 -58.83 -20.83 -61.27
N ASP A 264 -58.54 -22.09 -61.62
CA ASP A 264 -58.94 -22.69 -62.91
C ASP A 264 -60.45 -22.70 -63.10
N ALA A 265 -61.23 -23.00 -62.05
CA ALA A 265 -62.69 -22.94 -62.09
C ALA A 265 -63.22 -21.51 -62.32
N ILE A 266 -62.58 -20.50 -61.72
CA ILE A 266 -62.93 -19.07 -61.91
C ILE A 266 -62.53 -18.61 -63.32
N ILE A 267 -61.32 -18.96 -63.78
CA ILE A 267 -60.85 -18.67 -65.15
C ILE A 267 -61.79 -19.31 -66.17
N LYS A 268 -62.21 -20.57 -65.97
CA LYS A 268 -63.18 -21.23 -66.84
C LYS A 268 -64.52 -20.50 -66.82
N ALA A 269 -65.05 -20.13 -65.66
CA ALA A 269 -66.32 -19.40 -65.57
C ALA A 269 -66.28 -18.03 -66.27
N ILE A 270 -65.16 -17.29 -66.14
CA ILE A 270 -64.92 -16.02 -66.84
C ILE A 270 -64.84 -16.25 -68.35
N ASN A 271 -64.14 -17.28 -68.81
CA ASN A 271 -64.02 -17.62 -70.23
C ASN A 271 -65.36 -18.08 -70.83
N ASP A 272 -66.13 -18.91 -70.11
CA ASP A 272 -67.48 -19.34 -70.50
C ASP A 272 -68.43 -18.14 -70.60
N GLN A 273 -68.38 -17.18 -69.66
CA GLN A 273 -69.13 -15.93 -69.73
C GLN A 273 -68.67 -15.02 -70.87
N THR A 274 -67.37 -14.94 -71.14
CA THR A 274 -66.80 -14.14 -72.23
C THR A 274 -67.24 -14.68 -73.58
N ALA A 275 -67.16 -16.00 -73.81
CA ALA A 275 -67.66 -16.66 -75.01
C ALA A 275 -69.19 -16.52 -75.16
N SER A 276 -69.94 -16.53 -74.04
CA SER A 276 -71.39 -16.25 -74.05
C SER A 276 -71.70 -14.80 -74.44
N MET A 277 -70.92 -13.83 -73.95
CA MET A 277 -71.05 -12.42 -74.35
C MET A 277 -70.65 -12.22 -75.82
N GLU A 278 -69.56 -12.84 -76.28
CA GLU A 278 -69.11 -12.79 -77.67
C GLU A 278 -70.15 -13.40 -78.62
N SER A 279 -70.72 -14.57 -78.27
CA SER A 279 -71.83 -15.17 -79.02
C SER A 279 -73.07 -14.26 -79.10
N ARG A 280 -73.41 -13.58 -78.00
CA ARG A 280 -74.52 -12.61 -77.95
C ARG A 280 -74.22 -11.33 -78.74
N PHE A 281 -72.98 -10.83 -78.73
CA PHE A 281 -72.55 -9.71 -79.56
C PHE A 281 -72.56 -10.08 -81.04
N ASN A 282 -72.04 -11.25 -81.42
CA ASN A 282 -72.06 -11.71 -82.80
C ASN A 282 -73.50 -11.92 -83.30
N ALA A 283 -74.41 -12.46 -82.49
CA ALA A 283 -75.83 -12.53 -82.83
C ALA A 283 -76.49 -11.14 -83.01
N LEU A 284 -76.10 -10.15 -82.19
CA LEU A 284 -76.56 -8.76 -82.34
C LEU A 284 -76.00 -8.10 -83.61
N THR A 285 -74.71 -8.30 -83.89
CA THR A 285 -74.03 -7.83 -85.12
C THR A 285 -74.70 -8.42 -86.36
N THR A 286 -74.88 -9.75 -86.43
CA THR A 286 -75.56 -10.39 -87.56
C THR A 286 -77.02 -9.93 -87.72
N ALA A 287 -77.74 -9.62 -86.63
CA ALA A 287 -79.07 -9.03 -86.72
C ALA A 287 -79.07 -7.61 -87.31
N ILE A 288 -78.08 -6.78 -86.92
CA ILE A 288 -77.88 -5.43 -87.45
C ILE A 288 -77.46 -5.47 -88.93
N GLU A 289 -76.51 -6.34 -89.29
CA GLU A 289 -76.05 -6.56 -90.67
C GLU A 289 -77.18 -7.06 -91.58
N THR A 290 -77.99 -8.02 -91.11
CA THR A 290 -79.15 -8.54 -91.86
C THR A 290 -80.22 -7.45 -92.03
N GLY A 291 -80.45 -6.61 -91.02
CA GLY A 291 -81.34 -5.45 -91.12
C GLY A 291 -80.87 -4.44 -92.17
N LEU A 292 -79.59 -4.08 -92.14
CA LEU A 292 -78.98 -3.13 -93.07
C LEU A 292 -78.91 -3.67 -94.51
N ALA A 293 -78.66 -4.98 -94.68
CA ALA A 293 -78.66 -5.62 -96.00
C ALA A 293 -80.04 -5.53 -96.68
N ASN A 294 -81.12 -5.80 -95.94
CA ASN A 294 -82.49 -5.66 -96.45
C ASN A 294 -82.83 -4.20 -96.81
N ILE A 295 -82.37 -3.22 -96.01
CA ILE A 295 -82.54 -1.79 -96.32
C ILE A 295 -81.80 -1.41 -97.60
N LYS A 296 -80.58 -1.91 -97.83
CA LYS A 296 -79.81 -1.63 -99.06
C LYS A 296 -80.52 -2.13 -100.33
N VAL A 297 -81.14 -3.31 -100.30
CA VAL A 297 -81.84 -3.88 -101.47
C VAL A 297 -83.02 -3.01 -101.94
N GLU A 298 -83.74 -2.34 -101.03
CA GLU A 298 -84.79 -1.39 -101.40
C GLU A 298 -84.26 0.00 -101.80
N ILE A 299 -83.13 0.44 -101.26
CA ILE A 299 -82.46 1.69 -101.69
C ILE A 299 -81.95 1.56 -103.14
N ASP A 300 -81.36 0.43 -103.50
CA ASP A 300 -80.81 0.19 -104.85
C ASP A 300 -81.92 0.18 -105.92
N LYS A 301 -83.14 -0.29 -105.61
CA LYS A 301 -84.31 -0.18 -106.49
C LYS A 301 -84.74 1.28 -106.71
N ASN A 302 -84.92 2.03 -105.62
CA ASN A 302 -85.45 3.40 -105.69
C ASN A 302 -84.47 4.38 -106.36
N THR A 303 -83.16 4.14 -106.22
CA THR A 303 -82.10 4.93 -106.88
C THR A 303 -82.23 4.92 -108.41
N GLY A 304 -82.70 3.81 -109.00
CA GLY A 304 -82.94 3.72 -110.45
C GLY A 304 -84.12 4.57 -110.95
N ALA A 305 -85.17 4.73 -110.14
CA ALA A 305 -86.36 5.51 -110.51
C ALA A 305 -86.13 7.03 -110.38
N ILE A 306 -85.40 7.45 -109.34
CA ILE A 306 -85.15 8.87 -109.03
C ILE A 306 -84.41 9.58 -110.18
N LYS A 307 -83.47 8.90 -110.84
CA LYS A 307 -82.69 9.47 -111.94
C LYS A 307 -83.52 9.86 -113.18
N LEU A 308 -84.71 9.28 -113.37
CA LEU A 308 -85.61 9.66 -114.49
C LEU A 308 -86.57 10.82 -114.13
N LEU A 309 -86.67 11.16 -112.83
CA LEU A 309 -87.53 12.22 -112.31
C LEU A 309 -86.80 13.55 -112.13
N ASP A 310 -85.50 13.52 -111.80
CA ASP A 310 -84.67 14.72 -111.62
C ASP A 310 -84.67 15.62 -112.87
N ASP A 311 -84.35 15.04 -114.04
CA ASP A 311 -84.32 15.71 -115.35
C ASP A 311 -85.66 16.39 -115.73
N ASN A 312 -86.80 15.87 -115.25
CA ASN A 312 -88.13 16.45 -115.49
C ASN A 312 -88.55 17.49 -114.42
N THR A 313 -88.00 17.40 -113.21
CA THR A 313 -88.44 18.21 -112.06
C THR A 313 -87.81 19.61 -112.08
N GLN A 314 -86.58 19.73 -112.59
CA GLN A 314 -85.86 20.99 -112.80
C GLN A 314 -86.73 22.06 -113.51
N GLY A 315 -87.48 21.66 -114.56
CA GLY A 315 -88.33 22.58 -115.34
C GLY A 315 -89.60 23.04 -114.63
N SER A 316 -90.09 22.31 -113.62
CA SER A 316 -91.37 22.60 -112.95
C SER A 316 -91.20 23.45 -111.68
N LEU A 317 -90.08 23.31 -110.97
CA LEU A 317 -89.83 24.01 -109.70
C LEU A 317 -89.76 25.54 -109.84
N GLY A 318 -89.34 26.06 -110.99
CA GLY A 318 -89.24 27.52 -111.23
C GLY A 318 -90.56 28.27 -111.03
N ASN A 319 -91.70 27.63 -111.28
CA ASN A 319 -93.03 28.24 -111.11
C ASN A 319 -93.57 28.14 -109.66
N LEU A 320 -93.01 27.27 -108.82
CA LEU A 320 -93.43 27.14 -107.41
C LEU A 320 -92.81 28.23 -106.52
N ASN A 321 -91.61 28.70 -106.87
CA ASN A 321 -90.80 29.67 -106.15
C ASN A 321 -91.57 30.97 -105.79
N THR A 322 -92.40 31.46 -106.72
CA THR A 322 -93.17 32.71 -106.57
C THR A 322 -94.21 32.67 -105.45
N SER A 323 -94.70 31.48 -105.07
CA SER A 323 -95.77 31.33 -104.08
C SER A 323 -95.30 31.21 -102.63
N LEU A 324 -94.04 30.83 -102.39
CA LEU A 324 -93.47 30.70 -101.03
C LEU A 324 -93.13 32.06 -100.40
N LEU A 325 -92.73 33.05 -101.21
CA LEU A 325 -92.22 34.36 -100.79
C LEU A 325 -93.21 35.23 -99.98
N LYS A 326 -94.48 34.83 -99.86
CA LYS A 326 -95.50 35.53 -99.04
C LYS A 326 -95.83 34.86 -97.70
N ILE A 327 -95.31 33.66 -97.43
CA ILE A 327 -95.54 32.92 -96.18
C ILE A 327 -94.31 32.99 -95.27
N ASP A 328 -93.12 32.98 -95.87
CA ASP A 328 -91.83 32.97 -95.17
C ASP A 328 -91.61 34.20 -94.25
N ALA A 329 -91.93 35.39 -94.75
CA ALA A 329 -91.74 36.66 -94.04
C ALA A 329 -92.45 36.71 -92.67
N THR A 330 -93.64 36.15 -92.54
CA THR A 330 -94.46 36.19 -91.31
C THR A 330 -93.90 35.30 -90.20
N LEU A 331 -93.10 34.28 -90.53
CA LEU A 331 -92.53 33.34 -89.56
C LEU A 331 -91.13 33.76 -89.08
N ILE A 332 -90.34 34.41 -89.94
CA ILE A 332 -88.97 34.86 -89.63
C ILE A 332 -88.95 35.91 -88.51
N ASP A 333 -89.86 36.88 -88.54
CA ASP A 333 -89.92 37.95 -87.53
C ASP A 333 -90.22 37.40 -86.12
N GLY A 334 -91.14 36.43 -86.02
CA GLY A 334 -91.56 35.84 -84.74
C GLY A 334 -90.44 35.09 -84.01
N PHE A 335 -89.67 34.25 -84.73
CA PHE A 335 -88.55 33.52 -84.13
C PHE A 335 -87.35 34.41 -83.81
N THR A 336 -87.17 35.52 -84.53
CA THR A 336 -86.08 36.47 -84.30
C THR A 336 -86.22 37.16 -82.93
N ALA A 337 -87.43 37.57 -82.54
CA ALA A 337 -87.68 38.22 -81.24
C ALA A 337 -87.37 37.30 -80.03
N ILE A 338 -87.71 36.00 -80.14
CA ILE A 338 -87.48 35.01 -79.07
C ILE A 338 -85.97 34.78 -78.88
N LYS A 339 -85.22 34.62 -79.97
CA LYS A 339 -83.76 34.36 -79.95
C LYS A 339 -82.99 35.48 -79.25
N THR A 340 -83.30 36.75 -79.54
CA THR A 340 -82.65 37.92 -78.92
C THR A 340 -82.87 37.92 -77.41
N THR A 341 -84.12 37.72 -76.97
CA THR A 341 -84.50 37.74 -75.54
C THR A 341 -83.83 36.64 -74.73
N MET A 342 -83.63 35.45 -75.31
CA MET A 342 -82.93 34.35 -74.65
C MET A 342 -81.43 34.60 -74.49
N ASN A 343 -80.75 35.08 -75.54
CA ASN A 343 -79.31 35.35 -75.50
C ASN A 343 -78.96 36.41 -74.44
N GLU A 344 -79.68 37.53 -74.43
CA GLU A 344 -79.47 38.60 -73.46
C GLU A 344 -79.56 38.14 -72.00
N ASN A 345 -80.44 37.18 -71.70
CA ASN A 345 -80.61 36.65 -70.35
C ASN A 345 -79.51 35.62 -70.00
N GLY A 346 -79.01 34.86 -70.98
CA GLY A 346 -77.83 34.03 -70.82
C GLY A 346 -76.59 34.84 -70.43
N ASP A 347 -76.30 35.91 -71.17
CA ASP A 347 -75.14 36.78 -70.92
C ASP A 347 -75.20 37.46 -69.53
N LYS A 348 -76.40 37.87 -69.09
CA LYS A 348 -76.64 38.44 -67.75
C LYS A 348 -76.33 37.40 -66.64
N ILE A 349 -76.74 36.13 -66.83
CA ILE A 349 -76.48 35.04 -65.87
C ILE A 349 -74.98 34.70 -65.81
N VAL A 350 -74.31 34.54 -66.95
CA VAL A 350 -72.86 34.26 -67.01
C VAL A 350 -72.06 35.38 -66.35
N THR A 351 -72.42 36.64 -66.62
CA THR A 351 -71.77 37.82 -66.01
C THR A 351 -71.91 37.83 -64.48
N ALA A 352 -73.09 37.48 -63.96
CA ALA A 352 -73.33 37.42 -62.52
C ALA A 352 -72.58 36.26 -61.84
N MET A 353 -72.57 35.06 -62.45
CA MET A 353 -71.87 33.90 -61.91
C MET A 353 -70.36 34.09 -61.85
N ASN A 354 -69.75 34.61 -62.93
CA ASN A 354 -68.32 34.90 -62.95
C ASN A 354 -67.91 35.92 -61.88
N LYS A 355 -68.74 36.96 -61.66
CA LYS A 355 -68.45 37.99 -60.66
C LYS A 355 -68.55 37.47 -59.22
N ASN A 356 -69.47 36.56 -58.93
CA ASN A 356 -69.57 35.93 -57.61
C ASN A 356 -68.46 34.90 -57.37
N GLY A 357 -68.08 34.11 -58.38
CA GLY A 357 -66.96 33.17 -58.31
C GLY A 357 -65.63 33.87 -58.00
N GLU A 358 -65.40 35.04 -58.61
CA GLU A 358 -64.18 35.82 -58.40
C GLU A 358 -64.11 36.47 -57.02
N VAL A 359 -65.25 36.87 -56.43
CA VAL A 359 -65.32 37.32 -55.02
C VAL A 359 -64.97 36.17 -54.07
N LEU A 360 -65.49 34.95 -54.30
CA LEU A 360 -65.12 33.77 -53.52
C LEU A 360 -63.62 33.47 -53.63
N ARG A 361 -63.05 33.52 -54.85
CA ARG A 361 -61.62 33.29 -55.08
C ARG A 361 -60.76 34.28 -54.29
N LEU A 362 -61.12 35.56 -54.30
CA LEU A 362 -60.41 36.62 -53.56
C LEU A 362 -60.51 36.44 -52.03
N GLN A 363 -61.66 36.00 -51.51
CA GLN A 363 -61.80 35.71 -50.07
C GLN A 363 -61.00 34.47 -49.63
N ILE A 364 -60.96 33.42 -50.45
CA ILE A 364 -60.15 32.22 -50.20
C ILE A 364 -58.65 32.56 -50.25
N ASP A 365 -58.20 33.30 -51.26
CA ASP A 365 -56.81 33.77 -51.40
C ASP A 365 -56.37 34.64 -50.20
N THR A 366 -57.20 35.61 -49.80
CA THR A 366 -56.94 36.47 -48.63
C THR A 366 -56.82 35.65 -47.34
N THR A 367 -57.72 34.67 -47.13
CA THR A 367 -57.72 33.82 -45.94
C THR A 367 -56.51 32.87 -45.92
N GLY A 368 -56.16 32.28 -47.07
CA GLY A 368 -54.98 31.42 -47.22
C GLY A 368 -53.67 32.16 -46.95
N LYS A 369 -53.53 33.40 -47.44
CA LYS A 369 -52.37 34.26 -47.17
C LYS A 369 -52.23 34.61 -45.69
N LEU A 370 -53.33 34.94 -45.01
CA LEU A 370 -53.32 35.21 -43.56
C LEU A 370 -52.96 33.97 -42.74
N LEU A 371 -53.48 32.80 -43.11
CA LEU A 371 -53.16 31.53 -42.46
C LEU A 371 -51.67 31.18 -42.66
N ASN A 372 -51.15 31.31 -43.88
CA ASN A 372 -49.74 31.03 -44.19
C ASN A 372 -48.80 31.96 -43.40
N ALA A 373 -49.08 33.27 -43.36
CA ALA A 373 -48.30 34.23 -42.58
C ALA A 373 -48.28 33.88 -41.08
N THR A 374 -49.41 33.40 -40.55
CA THR A 374 -49.53 32.94 -39.15
C THR A 374 -48.71 31.68 -38.88
N ILE A 375 -48.67 30.74 -39.83
CA ILE A 375 -47.88 29.50 -39.74
C ILE A 375 -46.38 29.81 -39.81
N VAL A 376 -45.93 30.65 -40.76
CA VAL A 376 -44.53 31.06 -40.89
C VAL A 376 -44.03 31.74 -39.60
N ALA A 377 -44.77 32.74 -39.09
CA ALA A 377 -44.40 33.42 -37.85
C ALA A 377 -44.35 32.51 -36.61
N LYS A 378 -45.07 31.36 -36.64
CA LYS A 378 -44.95 30.32 -35.60
C LYS A 378 -43.78 29.36 -35.84
N ALA A 379 -43.46 29.04 -37.09
CA ALA A 379 -42.28 28.26 -37.43
C ALA A 379 -40.98 28.99 -37.05
N ASP A 380 -40.86 30.28 -37.39
CA ASP A 380 -39.68 31.10 -37.06
C ASP A 380 -39.44 31.18 -35.54
N ALA A 381 -40.51 31.35 -34.75
CA ALA A 381 -40.44 31.37 -33.30
C ALA A 381 -40.01 30.02 -32.69
N ILE A 382 -40.38 28.90 -33.32
CA ILE A 382 -39.94 27.55 -32.92
C ILE A 382 -38.47 27.32 -33.29
N ILE A 383 -38.05 27.76 -34.49
CA ILE A 383 -36.65 27.70 -34.94
C ILE A 383 -35.74 28.50 -34.01
N GLN A 384 -36.16 29.71 -33.60
CA GLN A 384 -35.42 30.53 -32.64
C GLN A 384 -35.28 29.83 -31.28
N ALA A 385 -36.37 29.29 -30.72
CA ALA A 385 -36.32 28.56 -29.46
C ALA A 385 -35.43 27.30 -29.50
N ILE A 386 -35.38 26.59 -30.63
CA ILE A 386 -34.49 25.44 -30.84
C ILE A 386 -33.02 25.87 -30.90
N ASN A 387 -32.71 27.00 -31.56
CA ASN A 387 -31.36 27.55 -31.59
C ASN A 387 -30.90 28.00 -30.20
N ASP A 388 -31.75 28.68 -29.45
CA ASP A 388 -31.45 29.14 -28.07
C ASP A 388 -31.19 27.95 -27.13
N GLN A 389 -32.00 26.88 -27.23
CA GLN A 389 -31.74 25.63 -26.49
C GLN A 389 -30.44 24.93 -26.93
N SER A 390 -30.12 24.95 -28.22
CA SER A 390 -28.89 24.34 -28.74
C SER A 390 -27.63 25.08 -28.26
N ASN A 391 -27.68 26.42 -28.21
CA ASN A 391 -26.61 27.24 -27.64
C ASN A 391 -26.44 26.97 -26.14
N SER A 392 -27.53 26.94 -25.37
CA SER A 392 -27.49 26.62 -23.94
C SER A 392 -26.96 25.19 -23.67
N LEU A 393 -27.26 24.23 -24.53
CA LEU A 393 -26.70 22.88 -24.45
C LEU A 393 -25.19 22.86 -24.72
N ALA A 394 -24.71 23.63 -25.70
CA ALA A 394 -23.28 23.76 -26.00
C ALA A 394 -22.50 24.42 -24.84
N GLU A 395 -23.04 25.47 -24.20
CA GLU A 395 -22.45 26.08 -23.01
C GLU A 395 -22.35 25.08 -21.85
N ARG A 396 -23.42 24.32 -21.59
CA ARG A 396 -23.43 23.28 -20.54
C ARG A 396 -22.46 22.14 -20.84
N LEU A 397 -22.26 21.77 -22.10
CA LEU A 397 -21.31 20.73 -22.51
C LEU A 397 -19.85 21.21 -22.37
N ASN A 398 -19.57 22.49 -22.69
CA ASN A 398 -18.27 23.11 -22.43
C ASN A 398 -17.97 23.22 -20.94
N ALA A 399 -18.94 23.63 -20.11
CA ALA A 399 -18.80 23.67 -18.66
C ALA A 399 -18.54 22.28 -18.06
N LEU A 400 -19.23 21.24 -18.54
CA LEU A 400 -18.98 19.85 -18.15
C LEU A 400 -17.58 19.38 -18.57
N THR A 401 -17.15 19.73 -19.79
CA THR A 401 -15.80 19.39 -20.30
C THR A 401 -14.71 20.01 -19.43
N LEU A 402 -14.87 21.28 -19.05
CA LEU A 402 -13.93 21.97 -18.16
C LEU A 402 -13.91 21.33 -16.76
N ALA A 403 -15.07 21.05 -16.17
CA ALA A 403 -15.17 20.41 -14.86
C ALA A 403 -14.53 19.01 -14.83
N VAL A 404 -14.70 18.22 -15.89
CA VAL A 404 -14.04 16.91 -16.06
C VAL A 404 -12.52 17.06 -16.19
N GLN A 405 -12.03 18.08 -16.92
CA GLN A 405 -10.60 18.37 -17.02
C GLN A 405 -9.99 18.80 -15.68
N THR A 406 -10.68 19.63 -14.89
CA THR A 406 -10.24 20.02 -13.54
C THR A 406 -10.20 18.80 -12.61
N GLY A 407 -11.28 18.02 -12.52
CA GLY A 407 -11.31 16.82 -11.67
C GLY A 407 -10.26 15.78 -12.03
N LEU A 408 -9.94 15.61 -13.32
CA LEU A 408 -8.83 14.75 -13.76
C LEU A 408 -7.44 15.32 -13.40
N ALA A 409 -7.29 16.64 -13.30
CA ALA A 409 -6.06 17.26 -12.82
C ALA A 409 -5.89 17.08 -11.30
N ASP A 410 -6.97 17.25 -10.53
CA ASP A 410 -6.95 17.08 -9.07
C ASP A 410 -6.68 15.62 -8.68
N ILE A 411 -7.36 14.65 -9.32
CA ILE A 411 -7.07 13.22 -9.17
C ILE A 411 -5.62 12.89 -9.52
N LYS A 412 -5.01 13.58 -10.49
CA LYS A 412 -3.59 13.39 -10.84
C LYS A 412 -2.65 13.94 -9.77
N VAL A 413 -3.02 15.00 -9.05
CA VAL A 413 -2.26 15.48 -7.87
C VAL A 413 -2.36 14.45 -6.74
N GLU A 414 -3.57 14.00 -6.42
CA GLU A 414 -3.82 13.03 -5.34
C GLU A 414 -3.13 11.67 -5.61
N ILE A 415 -3.06 11.21 -6.86
CA ILE A 415 -2.27 10.03 -7.28
C ILE A 415 -0.77 10.26 -7.10
N ASN A 416 -0.24 11.45 -7.41
CA ASN A 416 1.19 11.76 -7.20
C ASN A 416 1.54 11.80 -5.71
N GLU A 417 0.68 12.37 -4.87
CA GLU A 417 0.86 12.39 -3.41
C GLU A 417 0.83 10.98 -2.81
N ASN A 418 -0.15 10.15 -3.20
CA ASN A 418 -0.19 8.74 -2.82
C ASN A 418 1.03 7.95 -3.32
N THR A 419 1.52 8.24 -4.53
CA THR A 419 2.76 7.62 -5.06
C THR A 419 3.99 8.01 -4.24
N GLY A 420 4.08 9.28 -3.81
CA GLY A 420 5.11 9.76 -2.90
C GLY A 420 5.03 9.11 -1.52
N ALA A 421 3.82 8.98 -0.97
CA ALA A 421 3.58 8.30 0.30
C ALA A 421 3.95 6.82 0.25
N ILE A 422 3.57 6.10 -0.82
CA ILE A 422 3.95 4.70 -1.05
C ILE A 422 5.47 4.56 -1.13
N LYS A 423 6.17 5.45 -1.84
CA LYS A 423 7.63 5.42 -1.95
C LYS A 423 8.33 5.68 -0.61
N LEU A 424 7.83 6.61 0.21
CA LEU A 424 8.31 6.84 1.57
C LEU A 424 8.09 5.60 2.46
N LEU A 425 6.96 4.90 2.27
CA LEU A 425 6.62 3.68 3.00
C LEU A 425 7.51 2.50 2.57
N GLU A 426 7.85 2.39 1.27
CA GLU A 426 8.83 1.45 0.73
C GLU A 426 10.24 1.72 1.30
N GLU A 427 10.74 2.95 1.22
CA GLU A 427 12.04 3.36 1.76
C GLU A 427 12.12 3.10 3.29
N THR A 428 11.06 3.42 4.03
CA THR A 428 10.97 3.16 5.49
C THR A 428 10.92 1.66 5.81
N THR A 429 10.18 0.87 5.04
CA THR A 429 10.10 -0.59 5.23
C THR A 429 11.43 -1.28 4.90
N GLN A 430 12.10 -0.83 3.84
CA GLN A 430 13.40 -1.34 3.42
C GLN A 430 14.49 -1.01 4.44
N ALA A 431 14.47 0.22 5.01
CA ALA A 431 15.34 0.60 6.13
C ALA A 431 15.04 -0.22 7.40
N GLY A 432 13.76 -0.41 7.76
CA GLY A 432 13.35 -1.21 8.92
C GLY A 432 13.77 -2.68 8.81
N LEU A 433 13.61 -3.30 7.63
CA LEU A 433 14.08 -4.66 7.35
C LEU A 433 15.61 -4.76 7.41
N ALA A 434 16.34 -3.78 6.87
CA ALA A 434 17.79 -3.74 6.98
C ALA A 434 18.27 -3.60 8.44
N GLN A 435 17.55 -2.82 9.25
CA GLN A 435 17.84 -2.64 10.67
C GLN A 435 17.55 -3.91 11.48
N ILE A 436 16.40 -4.58 11.25
CA ILE A 436 16.08 -5.89 11.83
C ILE A 436 17.13 -6.94 11.45
N ASN A 437 17.52 -7.01 10.18
CA ASN A 437 18.56 -7.93 9.71
C ASN A 437 19.91 -7.65 10.38
N THR A 438 20.29 -6.39 10.54
CA THR A 438 21.52 -5.99 11.27
C THR A 438 21.46 -6.40 12.74
N THR A 439 20.32 -6.18 13.42
CA THR A 439 20.12 -6.60 14.81
C THR A 439 20.19 -8.12 14.97
N LEU A 440 19.57 -8.89 14.06
CA LEU A 440 19.63 -10.35 14.07
C LEU A 440 21.04 -10.87 13.79
N VAL A 441 21.74 -10.36 12.77
CA VAL A 441 23.12 -10.75 12.46
C VAL A 441 24.06 -10.42 13.62
N ASN A 442 23.92 -9.27 14.26
CA ASN A 442 24.71 -8.91 15.44
C ASN A 442 24.40 -9.83 16.62
N GLY A 443 23.12 -10.08 16.92
CA GLY A 443 22.70 -10.98 18.00
C GLY A 443 23.16 -12.43 17.80
N PHE A 444 23.08 -12.96 16.58
CA PHE A 444 23.65 -14.28 16.25
C PHE A 444 25.18 -14.30 16.34
N THR A 445 25.85 -13.22 15.95
CA THR A 445 27.31 -13.09 16.09
C THR A 445 27.72 -13.10 17.56
N GLU A 446 27.05 -12.32 18.41
CA GLU A 446 27.32 -12.20 19.83
C GLU A 446 26.95 -13.48 20.61
N LEU A 447 25.88 -14.17 20.22
CA LEU A 447 25.55 -15.52 20.69
C LEU A 447 26.63 -16.53 20.32
N ASN A 448 27.08 -16.54 19.05
CA ASN A 448 28.12 -17.45 18.58
C ASN A 448 29.48 -17.19 19.28
N THR A 449 29.85 -15.94 19.50
CA THR A 449 31.02 -15.54 20.30
C THR A 449 30.88 -16.00 21.76
N ASN A 450 29.68 -15.93 22.36
CA ASN A 450 29.46 -16.47 23.70
C ASN A 450 29.55 -18.01 23.74
N ILE A 451 29.03 -18.71 22.73
CA ILE A 451 29.11 -20.18 22.61
C ILE A 451 30.58 -20.61 22.44
N ASP A 452 31.33 -19.99 21.53
CA ASP A 452 32.76 -20.26 21.31
C ASP A 452 33.60 -19.98 22.57
N ASN A 453 33.36 -18.88 23.28
CA ASN A 453 34.04 -18.60 24.54
C ASN A 453 33.69 -19.60 25.66
N HIS A 454 32.47 -20.13 25.72
CA HIS A 454 32.12 -21.21 26.65
C HIS A 454 32.72 -22.55 26.22
N GLY A 455 32.70 -22.88 24.92
CA GLY A 455 33.36 -24.05 24.35
C GLY A 455 34.85 -24.07 24.67
N LYS A 456 35.55 -22.95 24.49
CA LYS A 456 36.96 -22.78 24.86
C LYS A 456 37.19 -23.00 26.36
N LYS A 457 36.37 -22.40 27.24
CA LYS A 457 36.45 -22.63 28.70
C LYS A 457 36.24 -24.11 29.06
N ILE A 458 35.29 -24.80 28.42
CA ILE A 458 35.03 -26.23 28.62
C ILE A 458 36.21 -27.08 28.15
N VAL A 459 36.77 -26.79 26.97
CA VAL A 459 37.96 -27.48 26.44
C VAL A 459 39.18 -27.28 27.35
N THR A 460 39.42 -26.07 27.85
CA THR A 460 40.49 -25.81 28.84
C THR A 460 40.24 -26.55 30.15
N ALA A 461 39.00 -26.60 30.66
CA ALA A 461 38.68 -27.34 31.88
C ALA A 461 38.88 -28.86 31.72
N ILE A 462 38.50 -29.42 30.56
CA ILE A 462 38.72 -30.83 30.22
C ILE A 462 40.22 -31.11 30.05
N GLY A 463 40.99 -30.22 29.42
CA GLY A 463 42.45 -30.31 29.33
C GLY A 463 43.11 -30.36 30.71
N ASN A 464 42.81 -29.40 31.58
CA ASN A 464 43.33 -29.34 32.94
C ASN A 464 42.95 -30.60 33.77
N LEU A 465 41.75 -31.15 33.58
CA LEU A 465 41.35 -32.42 34.19
C LEU A 465 42.13 -33.62 33.63
N SER A 466 42.37 -33.65 32.32
CA SER A 466 43.18 -34.69 31.67
C SER A 466 44.63 -34.66 32.16
N ASP A 467 45.25 -33.49 32.26
CA ASP A 467 46.60 -33.31 32.81
C ASP A 467 46.66 -33.70 34.29
N THR A 468 45.59 -33.41 35.05
CA THR A 468 45.46 -33.84 36.46
C THR A 468 45.36 -35.36 36.58
N PHE A 469 44.56 -36.02 35.73
CA PHE A 469 44.47 -37.48 35.70
C PHE A 469 45.78 -38.13 35.25
N GLU A 470 46.49 -37.56 34.28
CA GLU A 470 47.79 -38.06 33.82
C GLU A 470 48.88 -37.89 34.90
N ALA A 471 48.88 -36.78 35.64
CA ALA A 471 49.76 -36.57 36.79
C ALA A 471 49.45 -37.55 37.95
N GLN A 472 48.17 -37.76 38.26
CA GLN A 472 47.73 -38.74 39.27
C GLN A 472 48.03 -40.18 38.84
N SER A 473 47.87 -40.51 37.55
CA SER A 473 48.22 -41.81 36.95
C SER A 473 49.72 -42.08 37.06
N LYS A 474 50.57 -41.08 36.73
CA LYS A 474 52.02 -41.15 36.93
C LYS A 474 52.40 -41.34 38.40
N LEU A 475 51.76 -40.61 39.32
CA LEU A 475 52.01 -40.74 40.76
C LEU A 475 51.58 -42.11 41.31
N LEU A 476 50.41 -42.60 40.88
CA LEU A 476 49.89 -43.93 41.22
C LEU A 476 50.84 -45.03 40.70
N ARG A 477 51.26 -44.94 39.43
CA ARG A 477 52.21 -45.87 38.83
C ARG A 477 53.56 -45.86 39.55
N LEU A 478 54.12 -44.69 39.82
CA LEU A 478 55.37 -44.55 40.58
C LEU A 478 55.24 -45.15 42.00
N THR A 479 54.07 -44.99 42.62
CA THR A 479 53.75 -45.59 43.93
C THR A 479 53.65 -47.12 43.83
N ILE A 480 52.98 -47.66 42.81
CA ILE A 480 52.86 -49.10 42.56
C ILE A 480 54.24 -49.70 42.26
N ASP A 481 55.04 -49.10 41.39
CA ASP A 481 56.39 -49.56 41.05
C ASP A 481 57.30 -49.54 42.30
N THR A 482 57.26 -48.47 43.10
CA THR A 482 58.04 -48.36 44.35
C THR A 482 57.59 -49.36 45.41
N LYS A 483 56.28 -49.51 45.65
CA LYS A 483 55.74 -50.45 46.65
C LYS A 483 55.88 -51.90 46.19
N GLY A 484 55.71 -52.19 44.90
CA GLY A 484 55.95 -53.50 44.31
C GLY A 484 57.43 -53.91 44.40
N SER A 485 58.35 -52.98 44.15
CA SER A 485 59.79 -53.21 44.35
C SER A 485 60.14 -53.49 45.82
N LEU A 486 59.58 -52.72 46.76
CA LEU A 486 59.74 -52.97 48.19
C LEU A 486 59.15 -54.32 48.62
N ILE A 487 57.94 -54.67 48.16
CA ILE A 487 57.30 -55.97 48.46
C ILE A 487 58.12 -57.12 47.87
N ALA A 488 58.64 -56.99 46.65
CA ALA A 488 59.49 -58.01 46.03
C ALA A 488 60.82 -58.17 46.77
N ALA A 489 61.45 -57.07 47.21
CA ALA A 489 62.65 -57.10 48.03
C ALA A 489 62.40 -57.72 49.42
N GLN A 490 61.26 -57.40 50.03
CA GLN A 490 60.90 -57.87 51.37
C GLN A 490 60.46 -59.35 51.35
N LEU A 491 59.72 -59.79 50.33
CA LEU A 491 59.48 -61.22 50.05
C LEU A 491 60.80 -61.98 49.79
N LYS A 492 61.73 -61.39 49.04
CA LYS A 492 63.06 -61.98 48.80
C LYS A 492 63.88 -62.10 50.09
N SER A 493 63.81 -61.12 50.99
CA SER A 493 64.37 -61.23 52.35
C SER A 493 63.67 -62.36 53.10
N SER A 494 62.35 -62.31 53.26
CA SER A 494 61.61 -63.32 54.02
C SER A 494 61.82 -64.75 53.49
N ILE A 495 62.00 -64.95 52.19
CA ILE A 495 62.35 -66.25 51.61
C ILE A 495 63.80 -66.65 51.97
N LEU A 496 64.76 -65.72 51.95
CA LEU A 496 66.14 -65.96 52.37
C LEU A 496 66.23 -66.24 53.88
N ASP A 497 65.47 -65.51 54.68
CA ASP A 497 65.36 -65.66 56.14
C ASP A 497 64.72 -67.02 56.47
N LEU A 498 63.59 -67.37 55.83
CA LEU A 498 62.94 -68.68 55.98
C LEU A 498 63.83 -69.84 55.48
N THR A 499 64.61 -69.63 54.41
CA THR A 499 65.59 -70.62 53.93
C THR A 499 66.74 -70.80 54.92
N THR A 500 67.19 -69.71 55.55
CA THR A 500 68.24 -69.73 56.56
C THR A 500 67.75 -70.41 57.84
N GLU A 501 66.52 -70.14 58.26
CA GLU A 501 65.88 -70.79 59.40
C GLU A 501 65.60 -72.27 59.13
N LEU A 502 65.09 -72.66 57.95
CA LEU A 502 64.97 -74.06 57.55
C LEU A 502 66.33 -74.78 57.55
N LYS A 503 67.41 -74.10 57.15
CA LYS A 503 68.77 -74.65 57.17
C LYS A 503 69.32 -74.77 58.61
N SER A 504 69.01 -73.81 59.48
CA SER A 504 69.29 -73.83 60.92
C SER A 504 68.55 -74.98 61.63
N GLN A 505 67.25 -75.13 61.36
CA GLN A 505 66.44 -76.23 61.85
C GLN A 505 66.90 -77.58 61.29
N THR A 506 67.33 -77.65 60.03
CA THR A 506 67.93 -78.86 59.45
C THR A 506 69.23 -79.23 60.16
N LEU A 507 70.09 -78.27 60.51
CA LEU A 507 71.31 -78.50 61.29
C LEU A 507 71.01 -78.93 62.74
N THR A 508 69.96 -78.34 63.33
CA THR A 508 69.48 -78.66 64.69
C THR A 508 68.80 -80.02 64.75
N LEU A 509 68.07 -80.42 63.70
CA LEU A 509 67.54 -81.77 63.52
C LEU A 509 68.67 -82.77 63.26
N GLY A 510 69.66 -82.42 62.44
CA GLY A 510 70.84 -83.25 62.17
C GLY A 510 71.63 -83.59 63.44
N THR A 511 71.98 -82.58 64.24
CA THR A 511 72.69 -82.76 65.52
C THR A 511 71.85 -83.51 66.57
N LYS A 512 70.53 -83.30 66.61
CA LYS A 512 69.62 -84.13 67.43
C LYS A 512 69.54 -85.58 66.95
N LEU A 513 69.48 -85.80 65.64
CA LEU A 513 69.54 -87.13 65.00
C LEU A 513 70.87 -87.82 65.30
N GLU A 514 71.98 -87.11 65.28
CA GLU A 514 73.31 -87.64 65.57
C GLU A 514 73.47 -88.04 67.05
N ALA A 515 72.94 -87.23 67.97
CA ALA A 515 72.85 -87.58 69.39
C ALA A 515 71.93 -88.79 69.64
N ILE A 516 70.77 -88.84 68.98
CA ILE A 516 69.85 -89.99 69.00
C ILE A 516 70.56 -91.23 68.43
N ASN A 517 71.25 -91.12 67.30
CA ASN A 517 71.92 -92.23 66.64
C ASN A 517 73.12 -92.76 67.44
N THR A 518 73.79 -91.89 68.22
CA THR A 518 74.82 -92.30 69.19
C THR A 518 74.22 -93.11 70.34
N THR A 519 73.07 -92.66 70.87
CA THR A 519 72.35 -93.35 71.97
C THR A 519 71.72 -94.67 71.50
N VAL A 520 71.10 -94.66 70.32
CA VAL A 520 70.48 -95.82 69.67
C VAL A 520 71.54 -96.81 69.20
N GLY A 521 72.70 -96.36 68.71
CA GLY A 521 73.83 -97.21 68.33
C GLY A 521 74.40 -98.02 69.49
N ALA A 522 74.46 -97.43 70.70
CA ALA A 522 74.83 -98.15 71.92
C ALA A 522 73.80 -99.26 72.25
N GLY A 523 72.50 -98.95 72.21
CA GLY A 523 71.44 -99.94 72.43
C GLY A 523 71.37 -101.03 71.35
N LEU A 524 71.66 -100.70 70.09
CA LEU A 524 71.67 -101.66 68.98
C LEU A 524 72.76 -102.72 69.13
N ALA A 525 73.89 -102.40 69.76
CA ALA A 525 74.97 -103.36 69.99
C ALA A 525 74.53 -104.54 70.88
N GLU A 526 73.76 -104.27 71.93
CA GLU A 526 73.20 -105.30 72.83
C GLU A 526 72.03 -106.04 72.16
N ILE A 527 71.15 -105.32 71.45
CA ILE A 527 70.01 -105.91 70.73
C ILE A 527 70.47 -106.84 69.60
N LYS A 528 71.57 -106.55 68.90
CA LYS A 528 72.06 -107.35 67.77
C LYS A 528 72.28 -108.83 68.15
N VAL A 529 72.83 -109.09 69.34
CA VAL A 529 73.11 -110.46 69.83
C VAL A 529 71.83 -111.27 70.07
N VAL A 530 70.70 -110.59 70.35
CA VAL A 530 69.38 -111.21 70.46
C VAL A 530 68.71 -111.35 69.08
N ASN A 531 68.84 -110.32 68.22
CA ASN A 531 68.23 -110.26 66.91
C ASN A 531 68.71 -111.37 65.96
N ASP A 532 70.01 -111.69 66.00
CA ASP A 532 70.62 -112.73 65.15
C ASP A 532 70.05 -114.15 65.43
N LYS A 533 69.35 -114.37 66.57
CA LYS A 533 68.58 -115.60 66.86
C LYS A 533 67.11 -115.56 66.41
N ILE A 534 66.55 -114.37 66.19
CA ILE A 534 65.12 -114.18 65.87
C ILE A 534 64.91 -114.19 64.35
N ASN A 535 65.81 -113.58 63.59
CA ASN A 535 65.67 -113.43 62.13
C ASN A 535 65.52 -114.77 61.38
N THR A 536 66.25 -115.81 61.78
CA THR A 536 66.15 -117.17 61.19
C THR A 536 64.76 -117.80 61.32
N THR A 537 63.91 -117.31 62.23
CA THR A 537 62.52 -117.77 62.41
C THR A 537 61.50 -116.87 61.68
N LEU A 538 61.88 -115.64 61.32
CA LEU A 538 60.99 -114.69 60.64
C LEU A 538 61.01 -114.82 59.11
N ASP A 539 62.15 -115.17 58.50
CA ASP A 539 62.25 -115.39 57.05
C ASP A 539 61.21 -116.39 56.53
N LEU A 540 61.05 -117.52 57.23
CA LEU A 540 60.05 -118.55 56.91
C LEU A 540 58.58 -118.10 57.09
N ARG A 541 58.34 -116.94 57.68
CA ARG A 541 56.99 -116.34 57.81
C ARG A 541 56.75 -115.20 56.81
N LEU A 542 57.79 -114.56 56.29
CA LEU A 542 57.67 -113.39 55.41
C LEU A 542 57.03 -113.76 54.05
N THR A 543 57.46 -114.87 53.45
CA THR A 543 56.88 -115.41 52.19
C THR A 543 55.38 -115.77 52.29
N SER A 544 54.87 -115.95 53.52
CA SER A 544 53.43 -116.17 53.78
C SER A 544 52.62 -114.87 53.83
N VAL A 545 53.27 -113.73 54.08
CA VAL A 545 52.64 -112.40 54.18
C VAL A 545 52.59 -111.69 52.82
N GLU A 546 53.60 -111.87 51.96
CA GLU A 546 53.63 -111.30 50.61
C GLU A 546 52.43 -111.73 49.76
N ASN A 547 51.96 -112.98 49.93
CA ASN A 547 50.76 -113.52 49.30
C ASN A 547 49.42 -112.99 49.87
N LYS A 548 49.44 -112.04 50.81
CA LYS A 548 48.25 -111.57 51.55
C LYS A 548 48.06 -110.06 51.61
N LEU A 549 48.89 -109.28 50.92
CA LEU A 549 48.89 -107.80 50.97
C LEU A 549 48.43 -107.11 49.67
N GLY A 550 48.08 -107.86 48.63
CA GLY A 550 47.62 -107.32 47.34
C GLY A 550 46.17 -106.81 47.31
N SER A 551 45.66 -106.16 48.36
CA SER A 551 44.21 -105.89 48.49
C SER A 551 43.81 -104.63 49.30
N ASN A 552 44.62 -103.57 49.38
CA ASN A 552 44.21 -102.31 50.02
C ASN A 552 44.80 -101.05 49.36
N ASN A 553 44.02 -100.39 48.47
CA ASN A 553 44.23 -98.98 48.09
C ASN A 553 42.95 -98.32 47.50
N SER A 554 41.81 -98.44 48.17
CA SER A 554 40.54 -97.89 47.65
C SER A 554 40.51 -96.35 47.63
N ALA A 555 41.11 -95.70 48.63
CA ALA A 555 41.05 -94.24 48.81
C ALA A 555 41.66 -93.41 47.65
N LEU A 556 42.53 -94.01 46.82
CA LEU A 556 43.07 -93.36 45.63
C LEU A 556 42.15 -93.52 44.39
N GLY A 557 41.23 -94.49 44.42
CA GLY A 557 40.22 -94.71 43.36
C GLY A 557 39.10 -93.67 43.39
N ASP A 558 38.64 -93.30 44.58
CA ASP A 558 37.52 -92.36 44.77
C ASP A 558 37.91 -90.95 44.30
N ILE A 559 39.07 -90.44 44.73
CA ILE A 559 39.63 -89.14 44.30
C ILE A 559 39.81 -89.08 42.78
N LYS A 560 40.25 -90.19 42.16
CA LYS A 560 40.39 -90.28 40.70
C LYS A 560 39.03 -90.25 39.98
N THR A 561 37.98 -90.77 40.61
CA THR A 561 36.62 -90.80 40.08
C THR A 561 35.96 -89.41 40.14
N GLU A 562 36.11 -88.68 41.26
CA GLU A 562 35.61 -87.31 41.38
C GLU A 562 36.27 -86.34 40.38
N LEU A 563 37.59 -86.46 40.16
CA LEU A 563 38.31 -85.69 39.15
C LEU A 563 37.84 -85.98 37.71
N SER A 564 37.54 -87.25 37.39
CA SER A 564 36.91 -87.60 36.10
C SER A 564 35.52 -87.00 35.96
N ASN A 565 34.68 -87.05 37.00
CA ASN A 565 33.34 -86.48 36.98
C ASN A 565 33.36 -84.96 36.81
N LEU A 566 34.29 -84.26 37.47
CA LEU A 566 34.51 -82.82 37.31
C LEU A 566 34.98 -82.48 35.88
N LYS A 567 35.89 -83.28 35.30
CA LYS A 567 36.32 -83.11 33.90
C LYS A 567 35.16 -83.28 32.93
N THR A 568 34.32 -84.31 33.11
CA THR A 568 33.12 -84.54 32.28
C THR A 568 32.09 -83.42 32.44
N ALA A 569 31.90 -82.88 33.64
CA ALA A 569 31.04 -81.72 33.86
C ALA A 569 31.55 -80.46 33.12
N ILE A 570 32.86 -80.20 33.17
CA ILE A 570 33.51 -79.10 32.43
C ILE A 570 33.38 -79.30 30.92
N ASP A 571 33.59 -80.51 30.41
CA ASP A 571 33.46 -80.82 28.97
C ASP A 571 32.01 -80.66 28.48
N ASN A 572 31.02 -81.06 29.29
CA ASN A 572 29.60 -80.84 29.00
C ASN A 572 29.23 -79.35 29.00
N VAL A 573 29.75 -78.56 29.96
CA VAL A 573 29.57 -77.10 29.99
C VAL A 573 30.20 -76.46 28.74
N ASN A 574 31.42 -76.85 28.38
CA ASN A 574 32.12 -76.32 27.21
C ASN A 574 31.41 -76.70 25.89
N THR A 575 30.85 -77.91 25.82
CA THR A 575 30.02 -78.37 24.69
C THR A 575 28.72 -77.58 24.60
N ASN A 576 28.04 -77.34 25.72
CA ASN A 576 26.82 -76.52 25.76
C ASN A 576 27.09 -75.05 25.39
N ILE A 577 28.21 -74.47 25.82
CA ILE A 577 28.65 -73.14 25.42
C ILE A 577 28.95 -73.10 23.90
N THR A 578 29.63 -74.10 23.37
CA THR A 578 29.96 -74.18 21.92
C THR A 578 28.71 -74.35 21.06
N THR A 579 27.79 -75.21 21.46
CA THR A 579 26.50 -75.42 20.79
C THR A 579 25.62 -74.16 20.89
N GLY A 580 25.56 -73.53 22.07
CA GLY A 580 24.84 -72.28 22.27
C GLY A 580 25.40 -71.13 21.43
N TYR A 581 26.72 -70.97 21.37
CA TYR A 581 27.39 -70.00 20.50
C TYR A 581 27.11 -70.27 19.01
N THR A 582 27.11 -71.55 18.60
CA THR A 582 26.80 -71.94 17.21
C THR A 582 25.34 -71.66 16.87
N ALA A 583 24.40 -71.94 17.77
CA ALA A 583 22.98 -71.63 17.60
C ALA A 583 22.73 -70.10 17.54
N VAL A 584 23.33 -69.33 18.44
CA VAL A 584 23.25 -67.86 18.45
C VAL A 584 23.86 -67.27 17.18
N LYS A 585 25.02 -67.79 16.72
CA LYS A 585 25.60 -67.38 15.43
C LYS A 585 24.65 -67.68 14.28
N GLY A 586 24.08 -68.88 14.23
CA GLY A 586 23.10 -69.27 13.22
C GLY A 586 21.89 -68.33 13.18
N SER A 587 21.32 -68.00 14.35
CA SER A 587 20.23 -67.02 14.44
C SER A 587 20.65 -65.61 14.01
N ILE A 588 21.89 -65.19 14.28
CA ILE A 588 22.43 -63.89 13.83
C ILE A 588 22.65 -63.88 12.31
N ASP A 589 23.21 -64.95 11.74
CA ASP A 589 23.40 -65.10 10.29
C ASP A 589 22.03 -65.06 9.57
N ASP A 590 21.04 -65.80 10.09
CA ASP A 590 19.69 -65.89 9.51
C ASP A 590 18.92 -64.57 9.64
N MET A 591 18.97 -63.91 10.81
CA MET A 591 18.45 -62.54 10.96
C MET A 591 19.15 -61.56 10.01
N THR A 592 20.45 -61.69 9.78
CA THR A 592 21.20 -60.83 8.86
C THR A 592 20.76 -61.04 7.41
N GLY A 593 20.55 -62.31 7.00
CA GLY A 593 19.98 -62.64 5.70
C GLY A 593 18.58 -62.06 5.51
N GLN A 594 17.69 -62.25 6.49
CA GLN A 594 16.34 -61.67 6.47
C GLN A 594 16.35 -60.13 6.47
N LEU A 595 17.32 -59.49 7.13
CA LEU A 595 17.48 -58.04 7.13
C LEU A 595 17.95 -57.51 5.77
N ILE A 596 18.91 -58.19 5.12
CA ILE A 596 19.39 -57.87 3.77
C ILE A 596 18.24 -57.99 2.74
N VAL A 597 17.46 -59.06 2.81
CA VAL A 597 16.28 -59.23 1.93
C VAL A 597 15.27 -58.11 2.16
N LYS A 598 14.87 -57.83 3.41
CA LYS A 598 13.94 -56.73 3.71
C LYS A 598 14.46 -55.35 3.30
N LEU A 599 15.77 -55.10 3.37
CA LEU A 599 16.37 -53.86 2.88
C LEU A 599 16.35 -53.76 1.35
N SER A 600 16.58 -54.88 0.65
CA SER A 600 16.44 -54.97 -0.82
C SER A 600 14.99 -54.76 -1.28
N ASP A 601 14.04 -55.39 -0.59
CA ASP A 601 12.60 -55.25 -0.87
C ASP A 601 12.13 -53.82 -0.61
N ASN A 602 12.52 -53.22 0.53
CA ASN A 602 12.23 -51.81 0.83
C ASN A 602 12.84 -50.85 -0.19
N THR A 603 14.08 -51.10 -0.65
CA THR A 603 14.73 -50.29 -1.70
C THR A 603 13.95 -50.38 -3.01
N THR A 604 13.53 -51.59 -3.39
CA THR A 604 12.70 -51.84 -4.59
C THR A 604 11.33 -51.18 -4.47
N ALA A 605 10.70 -51.24 -3.30
CA ALA A 605 9.43 -50.57 -3.01
C ALA A 605 9.56 -49.03 -3.09
N ILE A 606 10.65 -48.45 -2.59
CA ILE A 606 10.92 -47.01 -2.68
C ILE A 606 11.10 -46.57 -4.14
N VAL A 607 11.89 -47.30 -4.94
CA VAL A 607 12.05 -47.02 -6.38
C VAL A 607 10.72 -47.14 -7.13
N ASN A 608 9.88 -48.13 -6.78
CA ASN A 608 8.55 -48.29 -7.36
C ASN A 608 7.58 -47.18 -6.94
N MET A 609 7.66 -46.68 -5.71
CA MET A 609 6.90 -45.50 -5.26
C MET A 609 7.37 -44.22 -5.97
N GLU A 610 8.67 -44.02 -6.14
CA GLU A 610 9.23 -42.87 -6.87
C GLU A 610 8.77 -42.86 -8.34
N ASN A 611 8.84 -44.00 -9.02
CA ASN A 611 8.34 -44.15 -10.39
C ASN A 611 6.81 -44.01 -10.45
N GLY A 612 6.08 -44.53 -9.46
CA GLY A 612 4.62 -44.34 -9.33
C GLY A 612 4.24 -42.87 -9.20
N MET A 613 4.94 -42.13 -8.34
CA MET A 613 4.74 -40.68 -8.15
C MET A 613 5.11 -39.87 -9.40
N LYS A 614 6.21 -40.23 -10.08
CA LYS A 614 6.58 -39.63 -11.38
C LYS A 614 5.48 -39.85 -12.43
N ASN A 615 4.95 -41.07 -12.55
CA ASN A 615 3.87 -41.38 -13.48
C ASN A 615 2.55 -40.68 -13.10
N GLN A 616 2.23 -40.56 -11.82
CA GLN A 616 1.07 -39.77 -11.34
C GLN A 616 1.23 -38.27 -11.63
N LEU A 617 2.44 -37.72 -11.50
CA LEU A 617 2.73 -36.32 -11.81
C LEU A 617 2.66 -36.04 -13.33
N ILE A 618 3.10 -36.99 -14.16
CA ILE A 618 2.92 -36.96 -15.63
C ILE A 618 1.43 -37.02 -15.97
N ALA A 619 0.68 -37.98 -15.43
CA ALA A 619 -0.76 -38.09 -15.67
C ALA A 619 -1.54 -36.84 -15.19
N LEU A 620 -1.14 -36.23 -14.07
CA LEU A 620 -1.72 -34.97 -13.60
C LEU A 620 -1.41 -33.82 -14.57
N LYS A 621 -0.18 -33.72 -15.07
CA LYS A 621 0.21 -32.75 -16.10
C LYS A 621 -0.60 -32.95 -17.39
N GLU A 622 -0.73 -34.18 -17.87
CA GLU A 622 -1.52 -34.53 -19.06
C GLU A 622 -3.01 -34.24 -18.88
N MET A 623 -3.59 -34.48 -17.70
CA MET A 623 -4.97 -34.10 -17.39
C MET A 623 -5.16 -32.58 -17.37
N ILE A 624 -4.20 -31.82 -16.82
CA ILE A 624 -4.21 -30.35 -16.82
C ILE A 624 -4.07 -29.81 -18.25
N GLU A 625 -3.20 -30.39 -19.07
CA GLU A 625 -3.01 -30.01 -20.47
C GLU A 625 -4.23 -30.37 -21.34
N GLN A 626 -4.85 -31.53 -21.14
CA GLN A 626 -6.12 -31.89 -21.79
C GLN A 626 -7.28 -30.98 -21.35
N GLN A 627 -7.39 -30.68 -20.06
CA GLN A 627 -8.48 -29.84 -19.55
C GLN A 627 -8.28 -28.37 -19.94
N GLY A 628 -7.04 -27.87 -19.92
CA GLY A 628 -6.67 -26.58 -20.49
C GLY A 628 -6.97 -26.51 -21.99
N GLY A 629 -6.63 -27.56 -22.75
CA GLY A 629 -6.99 -27.68 -24.17
C GLY A 629 -8.50 -27.62 -24.39
N LYS A 630 -9.29 -28.37 -23.63
CA LYS A 630 -10.78 -28.30 -23.69
C LYS A 630 -11.32 -26.91 -23.34
N ILE A 631 -10.75 -26.24 -22.33
CA ILE A 631 -11.12 -24.87 -21.96
C ILE A 631 -10.79 -23.89 -23.09
N VAL A 632 -9.60 -23.99 -23.70
CA VAL A 632 -9.21 -23.17 -24.86
C VAL A 632 -10.11 -23.43 -26.07
N THR A 633 -10.45 -24.69 -26.36
CA THR A 633 -11.40 -25.04 -27.43
C THR A 633 -12.80 -24.49 -27.16
N ALA A 634 -13.31 -24.59 -25.92
CA ALA A 634 -14.62 -24.05 -25.56
C ALA A 634 -14.65 -22.51 -25.58
N ILE A 635 -13.56 -21.83 -25.16
CA ILE A 635 -13.40 -20.39 -25.29
C ILE A 635 -13.33 -19.98 -26.77
N GLY A 636 -12.63 -20.75 -27.61
CA GLY A 636 -12.60 -20.55 -29.06
C GLY A 636 -13.98 -20.66 -29.69
N GLN A 637 -14.69 -21.78 -29.45
CA GLN A 637 -16.05 -22.00 -29.95
C GLN A 637 -17.06 -20.94 -29.47
N ASN A 638 -17.01 -20.54 -28.21
CA ASN A 638 -17.83 -19.45 -27.70
C ASN A 638 -17.43 -18.10 -28.33
N GLY A 639 -16.15 -17.87 -28.58
CA GLY A 639 -15.63 -16.72 -29.31
C GLY A 639 -16.16 -16.67 -30.75
N ASP A 640 -16.10 -17.79 -31.49
CA ASP A 640 -16.65 -17.92 -32.84
C ASP A 640 -18.17 -17.68 -32.87
N VAL A 641 -18.91 -18.18 -31.87
CA VAL A 641 -20.35 -17.93 -31.72
C VAL A 641 -20.63 -16.44 -31.44
N ILE A 642 -19.84 -15.80 -30.58
CA ILE A 642 -19.96 -14.35 -30.31
C ILE A 642 -19.61 -13.54 -31.56
N VAL A 643 -18.55 -13.88 -32.29
CA VAL A 643 -18.16 -13.23 -33.54
C VAL A 643 -19.23 -13.43 -34.62
N ALA A 644 -19.82 -14.62 -34.74
CA ALA A 644 -20.92 -14.89 -35.66
C ALA A 644 -22.17 -14.06 -35.31
N ALA A 645 -22.54 -13.99 -34.02
CA ALA A 645 -23.66 -13.17 -33.55
C ALA A 645 -23.43 -11.67 -33.76
N VAL A 646 -22.22 -11.16 -33.47
CA VAL A 646 -21.83 -9.76 -33.69
C VAL A 646 -21.81 -9.43 -35.19
N ASN A 647 -21.31 -10.33 -36.05
CA ASN A 647 -21.34 -10.15 -37.50
C ASN A 647 -22.77 -10.20 -38.06
N GLN A 648 -23.64 -11.09 -37.55
CA GLN A 648 -25.05 -11.15 -37.92
C GLN A 648 -25.78 -9.86 -37.52
N GLN A 649 -25.59 -9.40 -36.29
CA GLN A 649 -26.21 -8.16 -35.80
C GLN A 649 -25.66 -6.92 -36.52
N GLY A 650 -24.36 -6.90 -36.81
CA GLY A 650 -23.70 -5.87 -37.62
C GLY A 650 -24.22 -5.84 -39.07
N GLY A 651 -24.50 -7.01 -39.66
CA GLY A 651 -25.18 -7.14 -40.95
C GLY A 651 -26.60 -6.55 -40.92
N ILE A 652 -27.40 -6.90 -39.91
CA ILE A 652 -28.75 -6.36 -39.70
C ILE A 652 -28.71 -4.82 -39.55
N ILE A 653 -27.80 -4.30 -38.72
CA ILE A 653 -27.62 -2.85 -38.51
C ILE A 653 -27.14 -2.17 -39.80
N GLY A 654 -26.19 -2.76 -40.53
CA GLY A 654 -25.70 -2.24 -41.81
C GLY A 654 -26.79 -2.20 -42.89
N THR A 655 -27.64 -3.23 -42.96
CA THR A 655 -28.82 -3.24 -43.83
C THR A 655 -29.82 -2.15 -43.42
N ALA A 656 -30.13 -2.01 -42.13
CA ALA A 656 -31.03 -0.96 -41.64
C ALA A 656 -30.51 0.46 -41.96
N ILE A 657 -29.23 0.73 -41.74
CA ILE A 657 -28.56 2.00 -42.08
C ILE A 657 -28.61 2.24 -43.60
N THR A 658 -28.42 1.20 -44.41
CA THR A 658 -28.46 1.31 -45.88
C THR A 658 -29.87 1.64 -46.38
N THR A 659 -30.90 0.96 -45.85
CA THR A 659 -32.31 1.24 -46.16
C THR A 659 -32.69 2.66 -45.71
N GLN A 660 -32.39 3.03 -44.47
CA GLN A 660 -32.74 4.35 -43.93
C GLN A 660 -32.00 5.48 -44.67
N GLY A 661 -30.75 5.26 -45.06
CA GLY A 661 -29.99 6.17 -45.92
C GLY A 661 -30.57 6.29 -47.33
N GLY A 662 -31.13 5.21 -47.87
CA GLY A 662 -31.90 5.21 -49.13
C GLY A 662 -33.18 6.04 -49.04
N GLU A 663 -33.95 5.87 -47.96
CA GLU A 663 -35.16 6.65 -47.69
C GLU A 663 -34.84 8.14 -47.50
N ILE A 664 -33.83 8.47 -46.69
CA ILE A 664 -33.35 9.85 -46.49
C ILE A 664 -32.89 10.47 -47.81
N LYS A 665 -32.14 9.74 -48.65
CA LYS A 665 -31.73 10.20 -49.97
C LYS A 665 -32.94 10.46 -50.87
N GLY A 666 -33.93 9.57 -50.87
CA GLY A 666 -35.19 9.75 -51.58
C GLY A 666 -35.96 11.00 -51.11
N SER A 667 -36.06 11.21 -49.80
CA SER A 667 -36.69 12.40 -49.20
C SER A 667 -35.95 13.70 -49.58
N ILE A 668 -34.62 13.70 -49.59
CA ILE A 668 -33.80 14.85 -50.01
C ILE A 668 -34.02 15.15 -51.50
N THR A 669 -34.00 14.13 -52.37
CA THR A 669 -34.31 14.31 -53.80
C THR A 669 -35.76 14.76 -54.03
N GLY A 670 -36.71 14.34 -53.20
CA GLY A 670 -38.09 14.84 -53.21
C GLY A 670 -38.17 16.32 -52.84
N LEU A 671 -37.49 16.72 -51.76
CA LEU A 671 -37.38 18.12 -51.32
C LEU A 671 -36.69 19.01 -52.36
N GLU A 672 -35.59 18.55 -52.96
CA GLU A 672 -34.87 19.28 -54.01
C GLU A 672 -35.77 19.56 -55.21
N ASN A 673 -36.49 18.54 -55.71
CA ASN A 673 -37.44 18.71 -56.80
C ASN A 673 -38.62 19.61 -56.40
N GLY A 674 -39.16 19.47 -55.18
CA GLY A 674 -40.22 20.33 -54.66
C GLY A 674 -39.83 21.80 -54.59
N ILE A 675 -38.64 22.10 -54.06
CA ILE A 675 -38.05 23.45 -54.00
C ILE A 675 -37.82 24.00 -55.42
N LYS A 676 -37.29 23.19 -56.33
CA LYS A 676 -37.04 23.56 -57.73
C LYS A 676 -38.34 23.92 -58.46
N SER A 677 -39.40 23.12 -58.27
CA SER A 677 -40.74 23.41 -58.77
C SER A 677 -41.34 24.67 -58.13
N ALA A 678 -41.20 24.87 -56.81
CA ALA A 678 -41.69 26.06 -56.12
C ALA A 678 -41.00 27.34 -56.61
N ILE A 679 -39.68 27.32 -56.83
CA ILE A 679 -38.93 28.45 -57.41
C ILE A 679 -39.37 28.72 -58.85
N THR A 680 -39.61 27.68 -59.67
CA THR A 680 -40.14 27.85 -61.03
C THR A 680 -41.55 28.46 -61.03
N GLN A 681 -42.43 28.02 -60.12
CA GLN A 681 -43.77 28.58 -59.97
C GLN A 681 -43.70 30.04 -59.49
N GLN A 682 -42.93 30.33 -58.44
CA GLN A 682 -42.77 31.69 -57.92
C GLN A 682 -42.16 32.65 -58.96
N THR A 683 -41.24 32.17 -59.81
CA THR A 683 -40.73 32.94 -60.96
C THR A 683 -41.84 33.23 -61.98
N THR A 684 -42.72 32.26 -62.24
CA THR A 684 -43.88 32.42 -63.13
C THR A 684 -44.90 33.41 -62.56
N ASP A 685 -45.19 33.31 -61.26
CA ASP A 685 -46.12 34.20 -60.54
C ASP A 685 -45.58 35.64 -60.47
N MET A 686 -44.27 35.81 -60.21
CA MET A 686 -43.62 37.12 -60.30
C MET A 686 -43.69 37.70 -61.71
N ASN A 687 -43.47 36.90 -62.75
CA ASN A 687 -43.60 37.35 -64.14
C ASN A 687 -45.04 37.77 -64.49
N LEU A 688 -46.07 37.08 -63.94
CA LEU A 688 -47.47 37.46 -64.08
C LEU A 688 -47.80 38.77 -63.34
N VAL A 689 -47.27 38.97 -62.13
CA VAL A 689 -47.41 40.24 -61.39
C VAL A 689 -46.71 41.38 -62.12
N ILE A 690 -45.50 41.15 -62.65
CA ILE A 690 -44.75 42.12 -63.46
C ILE A 690 -45.53 42.45 -64.74
N ALA A 691 -46.10 41.47 -65.43
CA ALA A 691 -46.96 41.70 -66.59
C ALA A 691 -48.18 42.56 -66.24
N GLY A 692 -48.90 42.25 -65.15
CA GLY A 692 -50.02 43.07 -64.68
C GLY A 692 -49.63 44.50 -64.29
N VAL A 693 -48.42 44.71 -63.76
CA VAL A 693 -47.87 46.05 -63.50
C VAL A 693 -47.51 46.77 -64.80
N VAL A 694 -46.95 46.07 -65.79
CA VAL A 694 -46.66 46.62 -67.13
C VAL A 694 -47.96 46.99 -67.86
N ASP A 695 -49.01 46.18 -67.78
CA ASP A 695 -50.33 46.48 -68.34
C ASP A 695 -50.97 47.68 -67.63
N ALA A 696 -50.87 47.78 -66.30
CA ALA A 696 -51.35 48.93 -65.54
C ALA A 696 -50.59 50.22 -65.92
N ILE A 697 -49.26 50.18 -66.04
CA ILE A 697 -48.43 51.30 -66.51
C ILE A 697 -48.78 51.66 -67.96
N THR A 698 -49.04 50.68 -68.82
CA THR A 698 -49.43 50.89 -70.22
C THR A 698 -50.81 51.56 -70.32
N ALA A 699 -51.78 51.10 -69.53
CA ALA A 699 -53.11 51.71 -69.45
C ALA A 699 -53.06 53.14 -68.86
N GLN A 700 -52.25 53.36 -67.83
CA GLN A 700 -52.06 54.68 -67.22
C GLN A 700 -51.33 55.65 -68.17
N THR A 701 -50.37 55.15 -68.96
CA THR A 701 -49.71 55.88 -70.05
C THR A 701 -50.67 56.21 -71.17
N ALA A 702 -51.55 55.29 -71.58
CA ALA A 702 -52.59 55.53 -72.57
C ALA A 702 -53.63 56.56 -72.08
N ALA A 703 -54.00 56.52 -70.80
CA ALA A 703 -54.87 57.52 -70.17
C ALA A 703 -54.21 58.91 -70.13
N LEU A 704 -52.92 58.99 -69.76
CA LEU A 704 -52.14 60.23 -69.77
C LEU A 704 -52.00 60.80 -71.18
N ASN A 705 -51.66 59.98 -72.17
CA ASN A 705 -51.60 60.37 -73.58
C ASN A 705 -52.97 60.85 -74.10
N THR A 706 -54.07 60.23 -73.65
CA THR A 706 -55.44 60.68 -73.97
C THR A 706 -55.77 62.03 -73.32
N ALA A 707 -55.31 62.28 -72.09
CA ALA A 707 -55.47 63.57 -71.43
C ALA A 707 -54.65 64.68 -72.13
N ILE A 708 -53.40 64.39 -72.48
CA ILE A 708 -52.52 65.26 -73.28
C ILE A 708 -53.16 65.59 -74.63
N ALA A 709 -53.63 64.58 -75.38
CA ALA A 709 -54.30 64.77 -76.67
C ALA A 709 -55.57 65.63 -76.57
N LYS A 710 -56.37 65.46 -75.50
CA LYS A 710 -57.54 66.32 -75.22
C LYS A 710 -57.14 67.76 -74.86
N GLY A 711 -56.03 67.94 -74.14
CA GLY A 711 -55.44 69.26 -73.86
C GLY A 711 -54.96 69.97 -75.12
N VAL A 712 -54.13 69.29 -75.93
CA VAL A 712 -53.63 69.78 -77.22
C VAL A 712 -54.80 70.12 -78.15
N SER A 713 -55.84 69.27 -78.23
CA SER A 713 -57.02 69.55 -79.06
C SER A 713 -57.78 70.82 -78.65
N LYS A 714 -57.81 71.16 -77.34
CA LYS A 714 -58.37 72.45 -76.88
C LYS A 714 -57.48 73.63 -77.30
N VAL A 715 -56.16 73.54 -77.10
CA VAL A 715 -55.22 74.62 -77.46
C VAL A 715 -55.22 74.89 -78.97
N VAL A 716 -55.16 73.83 -79.80
CA VAL A 716 -55.22 73.94 -81.26
C VAL A 716 -56.52 74.61 -81.70
N LYS A 717 -57.69 74.22 -81.16
CA LYS A 717 -58.98 74.85 -81.49
C LYS A 717 -59.05 76.34 -81.13
N SER A 718 -58.34 76.78 -80.09
CA SER A 718 -58.21 78.21 -79.76
C SER A 718 -57.32 78.94 -80.76
N ASN A 719 -56.13 78.40 -81.09
CA ASN A 719 -55.24 79.01 -82.08
C ASN A 719 -55.86 79.10 -83.47
N THR A 720 -56.62 78.08 -83.92
CA THR A 720 -57.33 78.14 -85.21
C THR A 720 -58.35 79.28 -85.26
N LYS A 721 -59.05 79.58 -84.15
CA LYS A 721 -59.97 80.73 -84.10
C LYS A 721 -59.22 82.07 -84.22
N LEU A 722 -58.09 82.21 -83.53
CA LEU A 722 -57.28 83.43 -83.57
C LEU A 722 -56.65 83.68 -84.95
N GLN A 723 -56.09 82.62 -85.56
CA GLN A 723 -55.58 82.62 -86.94
C GLN A 723 -56.65 83.03 -87.96
N ASN A 724 -57.86 82.47 -87.87
CA ASN A 724 -58.96 82.82 -88.77
C ASN A 724 -59.39 84.29 -88.62
N ALA A 725 -59.46 84.81 -87.38
CA ALA A 725 -59.79 86.22 -87.14
C ALA A 725 -58.74 87.19 -87.72
N LEU A 726 -57.45 86.91 -87.49
CA LEU A 726 -56.34 87.68 -88.07
C LEU A 726 -56.37 87.64 -89.61
N THR A 727 -56.62 86.46 -90.20
CA THR A 727 -56.69 86.29 -91.66
C THR A 727 -57.81 87.13 -92.29
N THR A 728 -58.99 87.17 -91.66
CA THR A 728 -60.10 88.02 -92.11
C THR A 728 -59.76 89.51 -91.99
N ALA A 729 -59.23 89.96 -90.85
CA ALA A 729 -58.88 91.37 -90.63
C ALA A 729 -57.80 91.88 -91.60
N ILE A 730 -56.77 91.06 -91.87
CA ILE A 730 -55.74 91.36 -92.89
C ILE A 730 -56.39 91.49 -94.27
N LYS A 731 -57.32 90.61 -94.63
CA LYS A 731 -58.01 90.65 -95.93
C LYS A 731 -58.88 91.90 -96.10
N GLU A 732 -59.61 92.32 -95.06
CA GLU A 732 -60.48 93.52 -95.08
C GLU A 732 -59.75 94.87 -95.07
N LEU A 733 -58.45 94.86 -94.75
CA LEU A 733 -57.56 96.03 -94.81
C LEU A 733 -56.70 96.07 -96.08
N LYS A 734 -56.46 94.92 -96.74
CA LYS A 734 -55.54 94.81 -97.90
C LYS A 734 -55.95 95.68 -99.09
N ASP A 735 -57.25 95.92 -99.26
CA ASP A 735 -57.81 96.71 -100.36
C ASP A 735 -57.92 98.22 -100.06
N LYS A 736 -57.48 98.68 -98.87
CA LYS A 736 -57.55 100.10 -98.45
C LYS A 736 -56.19 100.78 -98.54
N GLN A 737 -56.12 101.87 -99.30
CA GLN A 737 -54.85 102.56 -99.60
C GLN A 737 -54.51 103.73 -98.67
N ASP A 738 -55.36 104.09 -97.71
CA ASP A 738 -55.03 105.19 -96.78
C ASP A 738 -53.85 104.83 -95.85
N ALA A 739 -53.14 105.85 -95.38
CA ALA A 739 -51.90 105.67 -94.63
C ALA A 739 -52.10 104.95 -93.27
N ASN A 740 -53.28 105.06 -92.66
CA ASN A 740 -53.58 104.34 -91.42
C ASN A 740 -53.87 102.87 -91.71
N SER A 741 -54.71 102.54 -92.71
CA SER A 741 -54.94 101.16 -93.14
C SER A 741 -53.66 100.47 -93.59
N GLN A 742 -52.78 101.15 -94.33
CA GLN A 742 -51.46 100.63 -94.73
C GLN A 742 -50.53 100.36 -93.54
N ALA A 743 -50.49 101.26 -92.54
CA ALA A 743 -49.72 101.05 -91.32
C ALA A 743 -50.30 99.89 -90.49
N MET A 744 -51.62 99.84 -90.33
CA MET A 744 -52.35 98.80 -89.60
C MET A 744 -52.21 97.42 -90.26
N LEU A 745 -52.27 97.36 -91.59
CA LEU A 745 -52.01 96.15 -92.38
C LEU A 745 -50.59 95.63 -92.12
N LYS A 746 -49.56 96.49 -92.17
CA LYS A 746 -48.18 96.09 -91.83
C LYS A 746 -48.02 95.65 -90.37
N GLN A 747 -48.72 96.26 -89.43
CA GLN A 747 -48.72 95.82 -88.03
C GLN A 747 -49.36 94.43 -87.88
N LEU A 748 -50.49 94.17 -88.56
CA LEU A 748 -51.20 92.88 -88.52
C LEU A 748 -50.46 91.77 -89.29
N GLU A 749 -49.87 92.06 -90.45
CA GLU A 749 -49.00 91.12 -91.17
C GLU A 749 -47.74 90.79 -90.33
N LYS A 750 -47.18 91.74 -89.58
CA LYS A 750 -46.10 91.48 -88.59
C LYS A 750 -46.60 90.66 -87.39
N MET A 751 -47.81 90.93 -86.87
CA MET A 751 -48.41 90.13 -85.78
C MET A 751 -48.64 88.68 -86.19
N ALA A 752 -49.05 88.43 -87.43
CA ALA A 752 -49.24 87.08 -87.98
C ALA A 752 -47.91 86.32 -88.22
N ALA A 753 -46.78 87.02 -88.31
CA ALA A 753 -45.45 86.43 -88.51
C ALA A 753 -44.68 86.20 -87.20
N ASP A 754 -44.66 87.18 -86.28
CA ASP A 754 -43.75 87.21 -85.12
C ASP A 754 -44.43 86.92 -83.76
N ASN A 755 -45.75 86.71 -83.69
CA ASN A 755 -46.51 86.61 -82.42
C ASN A 755 -46.18 87.77 -81.45
N GLY A 756 -46.13 89.02 -81.96
CA GLY A 756 -45.54 90.20 -81.32
C GLY A 756 -46.21 90.77 -80.05
N ILE A 757 -46.85 89.93 -79.23
CA ILE A 757 -47.36 90.25 -77.89
C ILE A 757 -46.55 89.40 -76.90
N TYR A 758 -45.67 90.00 -76.12
CA TYR A 758 -44.94 89.29 -75.08
C TYR A 758 -45.79 89.23 -73.81
N GLN A 759 -46.25 88.03 -73.45
CA GLN A 759 -46.84 87.72 -72.15
C GLN A 759 -45.90 86.76 -71.40
N ASP A 760 -45.63 87.04 -70.13
CA ASP A 760 -44.99 86.06 -69.26
C ASP A 760 -46.04 85.01 -68.87
N PRO A 761 -45.82 83.70 -69.08
CA PRO A 761 -46.76 82.66 -68.66
C PRO A 761 -47.12 82.67 -67.17
N ALA A 762 -46.30 83.34 -66.32
CA ALA A 762 -46.59 83.56 -64.90
C ALA A 762 -47.36 84.86 -64.60
N ASP A 763 -47.27 85.91 -65.43
CA ASP A 763 -48.04 87.17 -65.26
C ASP A 763 -49.20 87.27 -66.27
N LYS A 764 -50.39 86.90 -65.81
CA LYS A 764 -51.64 87.05 -66.55
C LYS A 764 -52.22 88.49 -66.54
N THR A 765 -51.61 89.40 -65.78
CA THR A 765 -52.13 90.76 -65.54
C THR A 765 -51.48 91.83 -66.43
N SER A 766 -50.36 91.50 -67.07
CA SER A 766 -49.66 92.38 -68.01
C SER A 766 -49.32 91.72 -69.35
N VAL A 767 -49.25 92.53 -70.42
CA VAL A 767 -48.56 92.20 -71.68
C VAL A 767 -47.65 93.35 -72.12
N TYR A 768 -46.64 93.05 -72.94
CA TYR A 768 -45.64 94.01 -73.39
C TYR A 768 -45.61 94.12 -74.92
N MET A 769 -45.63 95.35 -75.45
CA MET A 769 -45.51 95.63 -76.90
C MET A 769 -44.79 96.95 -77.20
N GLU A 770 -44.39 97.15 -78.45
CA GLU A 770 -43.72 98.37 -78.93
C GLU A 770 -44.66 99.60 -78.83
N PRO A 771 -44.17 100.82 -78.51
CA PRO A 771 -45.02 102.01 -78.33
C PRO A 771 -45.92 102.36 -79.51
N ALA A 772 -45.48 102.11 -80.75
CA ALA A 772 -46.30 102.30 -81.94
C ALA A 772 -47.46 101.28 -82.05
N MET A 773 -47.22 100.02 -81.63
CA MET A 773 -48.25 98.99 -81.57
C MET A 773 -49.31 99.35 -80.52
N TRP A 774 -48.89 99.82 -79.33
CA TRP A 774 -49.85 100.27 -78.31
C TRP A 774 -50.65 101.50 -78.76
N ALA A 775 -50.04 102.44 -79.48
CA ALA A 775 -50.77 103.59 -80.02
C ALA A 775 -51.88 103.16 -80.99
N ALA A 776 -51.64 102.17 -81.86
CA ALA A 776 -52.65 101.60 -82.73
C ALA A 776 -53.73 100.80 -81.96
N VAL A 777 -53.30 99.88 -81.08
CA VAL A 777 -54.20 99.03 -80.27
C VAL A 777 -55.07 99.87 -79.33
N SER A 778 -54.57 100.98 -78.78
CA SER A 778 -55.36 101.86 -77.92
C SER A 778 -56.27 102.83 -78.68
N ALA A 779 -56.12 102.97 -80.00
CA ALA A 779 -56.99 103.79 -80.84
C ALA A 779 -58.19 103.01 -81.39
N ASP A 780 -58.04 101.69 -81.61
CA ASP A 780 -59.12 100.80 -82.04
C ASP A 780 -59.88 100.20 -80.82
N PRO A 781 -61.19 100.49 -80.62
CA PRO A 781 -61.94 99.97 -79.49
C PRO A 781 -62.06 98.44 -79.45
N THR A 782 -62.01 97.77 -80.62
CA THR A 782 -62.14 96.32 -80.77
C THR A 782 -60.83 95.64 -80.38
N LEU A 783 -59.68 96.12 -80.88
CA LEU A 783 -58.36 95.63 -80.49
C LEU A 783 -58.09 95.89 -79.00
N LYS A 784 -58.44 97.09 -78.50
CA LYS A 784 -58.33 97.42 -77.08
C LYS A 784 -59.17 96.48 -76.21
N LYS A 785 -60.37 96.10 -76.66
CA LYS A 785 -61.19 95.09 -75.98
C LYS A 785 -60.60 93.68 -76.05
N ILE A 786 -60.03 93.25 -77.18
CA ILE A 786 -59.37 91.94 -77.27
C ILE A 786 -58.23 91.83 -76.24
N ILE A 787 -57.41 92.87 -76.08
CA ILE A 787 -56.40 92.91 -75.03
C ILE A 787 -57.02 92.99 -73.62
N SER A 788 -58.17 93.65 -73.44
CA SER A 788 -58.94 93.61 -72.17
C SER A 788 -59.38 92.20 -71.80
N ASP A 789 -59.86 91.42 -72.76
CA ASP A 789 -60.40 90.08 -72.53
C ASP A 789 -59.29 89.01 -72.38
N MET A 790 -58.03 89.36 -72.69
CA MET A 790 -56.83 88.55 -72.46
C MET A 790 -56.16 88.75 -71.08
N LEU A 791 -56.54 89.80 -70.34
CA LEU A 791 -55.85 90.21 -69.11
C LEU A 791 -56.72 90.02 -67.86
N GLU A 792 -56.17 89.32 -66.86
CA GLU A 792 -56.74 89.33 -65.51
C GLU A 792 -56.54 90.73 -64.88
N VAL A 793 -57.54 91.23 -64.15
CA VAL A 793 -57.54 92.62 -63.64
C VAL A 793 -56.45 92.78 -62.58
N GLN A 794 -55.44 93.59 -62.89
CA GLN A 794 -54.37 93.92 -61.96
C GLN A 794 -54.94 94.79 -60.84
N LYS A 795 -54.92 94.27 -59.62
CA LYS A 795 -55.32 94.98 -58.40
C LYS A 795 -54.10 95.69 -57.80
N PRO A 796 -54.06 97.03 -57.74
CA PRO A 796 -52.95 97.75 -57.11
C PRO A 796 -52.90 97.51 -55.61
N THR A 797 -51.69 97.38 -55.07
CA THR A 797 -51.48 97.27 -53.63
C THR A 797 -51.59 98.66 -53.00
N ILE A 798 -52.52 98.85 -52.08
CA ILE A 798 -52.53 100.04 -51.22
C ILE A 798 -51.63 99.80 -50.01
N LEU A 799 -50.70 100.71 -49.77
CA LEU A 799 -49.72 100.64 -48.68
C LEU A 799 -49.83 101.92 -47.85
N CYS A 800 -50.55 101.87 -46.74
CA CYS A 800 -50.81 103.05 -45.93
C CYS A 800 -50.35 102.91 -44.48
N TYR A 801 -49.77 104.00 -43.98
CA TYR A 801 -49.21 104.13 -42.65
C TYR A 801 -50.03 105.14 -41.86
N ALA A 802 -50.10 104.96 -40.55
CA ALA A 802 -50.83 105.84 -39.66
C ALA A 802 -49.91 106.40 -38.58
N TYR A 803 -50.04 107.69 -38.32
CA TYR A 803 -49.18 108.48 -37.45
C TYR A 803 -50.03 109.37 -36.53
N TYR A 804 -49.49 109.68 -35.36
CA TYR A 804 -49.98 110.82 -34.60
C TYR A 804 -49.60 112.13 -35.29
N SER A 805 -50.41 113.17 -35.10
CA SER A 805 -50.18 114.52 -35.62
C SER A 805 -48.97 115.15 -34.92
N ALA A 806 -47.76 114.89 -35.43
CA ALA A 806 -46.51 115.21 -34.75
C ALA A 806 -46.39 116.69 -34.38
N TYR A 807 -46.12 116.94 -33.09
CA TYR A 807 -45.69 118.23 -32.56
C TYR A 807 -44.22 118.14 -32.14
N THR A 808 -43.49 119.25 -32.29
CA THR A 808 -42.06 119.33 -31.95
C THR A 808 -41.82 119.07 -30.47
N GLY A 809 -41.20 117.93 -30.15
CA GLY A 809 -40.78 117.55 -28.79
C GLY A 809 -41.53 116.36 -28.18
N THR A 810 -42.65 115.90 -28.76
CA THR A 810 -43.41 114.76 -28.24
C THR A 810 -43.01 113.44 -28.92
N VAL A 811 -42.55 112.45 -28.14
CA VAL A 811 -42.33 111.08 -28.61
C VAL A 811 -43.64 110.30 -28.47
N GLN A 812 -44.23 109.90 -29.60
CA GLN A 812 -45.50 109.16 -29.65
C GLN A 812 -45.34 107.78 -30.30
N ASN A 813 -45.98 106.75 -29.72
CA ASN A 813 -45.80 105.36 -30.15
C ASN A 813 -46.75 104.98 -31.30
N ASN A 814 -46.32 105.27 -32.54
CA ASN A 814 -47.10 105.02 -33.75
C ASN A 814 -47.46 103.52 -33.97
N ASN A 815 -46.76 102.56 -33.34
CA ASN A 815 -47.05 101.12 -33.48
C ASN A 815 -48.41 100.70 -32.89
N LEU A 816 -49.04 101.54 -32.07
CA LEU A 816 -50.38 101.30 -31.52
C LEU A 816 -51.52 101.79 -32.44
N ILE A 817 -51.19 102.50 -33.54
CA ILE A 817 -52.20 103.09 -34.41
C ILE A 817 -52.67 102.07 -35.46
N LYS A 818 -53.98 101.89 -35.57
CA LYS A 818 -54.61 101.09 -36.63
C LYS A 818 -55.70 101.89 -37.32
N VAL A 819 -55.51 102.08 -38.62
CA VAL A 819 -56.53 102.59 -39.55
C VAL A 819 -56.86 101.45 -40.51
N ASN A 820 -58.12 101.03 -40.53
CA ASN A 820 -58.60 99.99 -41.42
C ASN A 820 -58.93 100.60 -42.78
N THR A 821 -58.43 99.99 -43.85
CA THR A 821 -58.64 100.43 -45.24
C THR A 821 -59.37 99.34 -46.02
N GLU A 822 -60.68 99.49 -46.21
CA GLU A 822 -61.51 98.50 -46.91
C GLU A 822 -61.85 98.99 -48.32
N GLN A 823 -61.59 98.17 -49.34
CA GLN A 823 -61.95 98.49 -50.72
C GLN A 823 -63.45 98.28 -50.92
N VAL A 824 -64.22 99.35 -51.19
CA VAL A 824 -65.68 99.24 -51.31
C VAL A 824 -66.11 99.06 -52.76
N VAL A 825 -65.60 99.90 -53.66
CA VAL A 825 -65.95 99.89 -55.09
C VAL A 825 -64.75 100.36 -55.92
N SER A 826 -64.47 99.68 -57.03
CA SER A 826 -63.65 100.19 -58.13
C SER A 826 -64.53 100.76 -59.24
N THR A 827 -64.10 101.85 -59.88
CA THR A 827 -64.79 102.38 -61.07
C THR A 827 -64.47 101.52 -62.31
N THR A 828 -64.85 102.01 -63.49
CA THR A 828 -64.59 101.38 -64.79
C THR A 828 -63.18 100.82 -64.94
N GLU A 829 -63.11 99.55 -65.34
CA GLU A 829 -61.86 98.88 -65.70
C GLU A 829 -61.39 99.38 -67.07
N VAL A 830 -60.14 99.83 -67.14
CA VAL A 830 -59.50 100.38 -68.35
C VAL A 830 -58.26 99.57 -68.70
N VAL A 831 -58.09 99.29 -70.00
CA VAL A 831 -56.82 98.80 -70.52
C VAL A 831 -55.89 100.00 -70.65
N ALA A 832 -54.92 100.06 -69.75
CA ALA A 832 -53.95 101.13 -69.62
C ALA A 832 -52.57 100.67 -70.12
N GLY A 833 -51.76 101.61 -70.61
CA GLY A 833 -50.38 101.35 -70.99
C GLY A 833 -49.43 102.34 -70.33
N THR A 834 -48.33 101.86 -69.74
CA THR A 834 -47.27 102.67 -69.14
C THR A 834 -45.90 102.29 -69.71
N LEU A 835 -45.11 103.28 -70.10
CA LEU A 835 -43.76 103.09 -70.66
C LEU A 835 -42.84 102.46 -69.60
N GLN A 836 -42.13 101.39 -69.96
CA GLN A 836 -41.16 100.76 -69.07
C GLN A 836 -39.75 101.36 -69.24
N PRO A 837 -38.95 101.49 -68.16
CA PRO A 837 -37.54 101.82 -68.28
C PRO A 837 -36.79 100.72 -69.03
N MET A 838 -35.87 101.10 -69.93
CA MET A 838 -35.25 100.19 -70.91
C MET A 838 -34.50 98.98 -70.32
N GLN A 839 -34.13 99.03 -69.03
CA GLN A 839 -33.50 97.92 -68.32
C GLN A 839 -34.44 96.73 -68.09
N LEU A 840 -35.75 96.96 -67.87
CA LEU A 840 -36.72 95.89 -67.57
C LEU A 840 -37.19 95.11 -68.82
N ALA A 841 -36.91 95.62 -70.02
CA ALA A 841 -37.41 95.06 -71.28
C ALA A 841 -36.29 94.69 -72.25
N ASN A 842 -35.22 94.08 -71.71
CA ASN A 842 -34.09 93.54 -72.46
C ASN A 842 -33.46 94.57 -73.44
N GLY A 843 -33.34 95.82 -72.99
CA GLY A 843 -32.79 96.95 -73.76
C GLY A 843 -33.77 97.67 -74.70
N LYS A 844 -34.98 97.14 -74.92
CA LYS A 844 -36.00 97.74 -75.80
C LYS A 844 -36.88 98.75 -75.04
N LYS A 845 -37.39 99.76 -75.74
CA LYS A 845 -38.51 100.60 -75.24
C LYS A 845 -39.82 99.87 -75.51
N VAL A 846 -40.54 99.49 -74.46
CA VAL A 846 -41.86 98.83 -74.55
C VAL A 846 -42.86 99.51 -73.63
N ILE A 847 -44.14 99.40 -73.97
CA ILE A 847 -45.25 99.72 -73.06
C ILE A 847 -45.63 98.43 -72.33
N ARG A 848 -45.68 98.46 -71.00
CA ARG A 848 -46.44 97.46 -70.23
C ARG A 848 -47.90 97.86 -70.27
N ILE A 849 -48.74 96.97 -70.74
CA ILE A 849 -50.19 97.14 -70.79
C ILE A 849 -50.78 96.25 -69.70
N ALA A 850 -51.64 96.82 -68.87
CA ALA A 850 -52.36 96.12 -67.83
C ALA A 850 -53.84 96.53 -67.85
N LYS A 851 -54.72 95.59 -67.49
CA LYS A 851 -56.12 95.90 -67.23
C LYS A 851 -56.24 96.31 -65.76
N VAL A 852 -56.53 97.58 -65.51
CA VAL A 852 -56.62 98.16 -64.15
C VAL A 852 -57.96 98.85 -63.96
N PRO A 853 -58.48 98.97 -62.74
CA PRO A 853 -59.49 99.99 -62.46
C PRO A 853 -58.90 101.38 -62.77
N GLU A 854 -59.72 102.33 -63.20
CA GLU A 854 -59.26 103.72 -63.40
C GLU A 854 -59.16 104.49 -62.07
N GLN A 855 -60.11 104.25 -61.17
CA GLN A 855 -60.16 104.79 -59.81
C GLN A 855 -60.63 103.70 -58.83
N MET A 856 -60.15 103.76 -57.59
CA MET A 856 -60.57 102.86 -56.50
C MET A 856 -60.96 103.65 -55.26
N ASN A 857 -62.12 103.32 -54.69
CA ASN A 857 -62.68 104.01 -53.53
C ASN A 857 -62.52 103.12 -52.28
N TYR A 858 -61.75 103.61 -51.31
CA TYR A 858 -61.48 102.94 -50.05
C TYR A 858 -62.22 103.62 -48.90
N ASN A 859 -62.93 102.85 -48.09
CA ASN A 859 -63.43 103.32 -46.80
C ASN A 859 -62.30 103.24 -45.79
N ILE A 860 -61.93 104.40 -45.25
CA ILE A 860 -60.84 104.58 -44.28
C ILE A 860 -61.48 104.79 -42.92
N THR A 861 -61.31 103.86 -41.99
CA THR A 861 -61.90 103.92 -40.65
C THR A 861 -60.82 103.80 -39.57
N SER A 862 -60.76 104.77 -38.66
CA SER A 862 -59.91 104.73 -37.49
C SER A 862 -60.72 104.35 -36.25
N THR A 863 -60.26 103.35 -35.50
CA THR A 863 -60.99 102.81 -34.34
C THR A 863 -60.53 103.37 -33.00
N VAL A 864 -59.48 104.20 -32.98
CA VAL A 864 -58.83 104.68 -31.74
C VAL A 864 -58.87 106.20 -31.60
N LYS A 865 -58.69 106.95 -32.69
CA LYS A 865 -58.64 108.43 -32.73
C LYS A 865 -59.17 108.96 -34.06
N ASN A 866 -59.75 110.16 -34.06
CA ASN A 866 -60.23 110.80 -35.28
C ASN A 866 -59.08 111.13 -36.24
N ILE A 867 -59.32 110.98 -37.54
CA ILE A 867 -58.43 111.37 -38.65
C ILE A 867 -58.48 112.89 -38.81
N LEU A 868 -57.31 113.53 -38.83
CA LEU A 868 -57.14 114.97 -39.08
C LEU A 868 -56.64 115.25 -40.51
N HIS A 869 -55.74 114.43 -41.03
CA HIS A 869 -55.14 114.66 -42.34
C HIS A 869 -54.82 113.35 -43.07
N ILE A 870 -54.88 113.37 -44.39
CA ILE A 870 -54.45 112.27 -45.25
C ILE A 870 -53.56 112.86 -46.35
N LEU A 871 -52.33 112.37 -46.45
CA LEU A 871 -51.41 112.69 -47.55
C LEU A 871 -51.18 111.42 -48.37
N TYR A 872 -51.35 111.47 -49.69
CA TYR A 872 -51.26 110.28 -50.53
C TYR A 872 -50.62 110.54 -51.89
N VAL A 873 -50.16 109.46 -52.51
CA VAL A 873 -49.58 109.46 -53.86
C VAL A 873 -50.35 108.49 -54.74
N ASP A 874 -50.98 109.03 -55.78
CA ASP A 874 -51.74 108.29 -56.79
C ASP A 874 -51.24 108.66 -58.21
N ALA A 875 -51.91 108.18 -59.26
CA ALA A 875 -51.50 108.45 -60.65
C ALA A 875 -51.60 109.93 -61.08
N LYS A 876 -52.21 110.81 -60.27
CA LYS A 876 -52.20 112.28 -60.46
C LYS A 876 -51.06 112.96 -59.67
N GLY A 877 -50.35 112.22 -58.81
CA GLY A 877 -49.22 112.72 -58.01
C GLY A 877 -49.52 112.83 -56.51
N LYS A 878 -48.84 113.78 -55.84
CA LYS A 878 -48.99 114.07 -54.40
C LYS A 878 -50.30 114.84 -54.15
N ASN A 879 -51.23 114.22 -53.42
CA ASN A 879 -52.58 114.74 -53.12
C ASN A 879 -52.86 114.74 -51.60
N SER A 880 -53.75 115.62 -51.15
CA SER A 880 -54.04 115.80 -49.71
C SER A 880 -55.52 116.03 -49.41
N LEU A 881 -55.98 115.52 -48.27
CA LEU A 881 -57.31 115.74 -47.71
C LEU A 881 -57.18 116.12 -46.23
N SER A 882 -57.90 117.16 -45.82
CA SER A 882 -57.83 117.75 -44.47
C SER A 882 -59.21 117.73 -43.82
N TYR A 883 -59.25 117.41 -42.52
CA TYR A 883 -60.47 117.13 -41.77
C TYR A 883 -60.39 117.76 -40.36
N GLY A 884 -61.52 118.26 -39.86
CA GLY A 884 -61.65 118.74 -38.47
C GLY A 884 -61.70 117.63 -37.41
N GLY A 885 -61.29 116.41 -37.75
CA GLY A 885 -61.45 115.20 -36.93
C GLY A 885 -62.67 114.37 -37.35
N VAL A 886 -62.44 113.27 -38.09
CA VAL A 886 -63.49 112.29 -38.47
C VAL A 886 -63.07 110.86 -38.14
N SER A 887 -64.00 110.01 -37.68
CA SER A 887 -63.69 108.60 -37.38
C SER A 887 -63.62 107.72 -38.64
N ASN A 888 -64.33 108.10 -39.71
CA ASN A 888 -64.25 107.49 -41.02
C ASN A 888 -64.29 108.50 -42.18
N THR A 889 -63.78 108.12 -43.34
CA THR A 889 -63.89 108.89 -44.59
C THR A 889 -63.65 108.01 -45.82
N LEU A 890 -64.07 108.48 -47.01
CA LEU A 890 -63.84 107.79 -48.28
C LEU A 890 -62.64 108.39 -49.00
N LEU A 891 -61.63 107.57 -49.30
CA LEU A 891 -60.43 107.95 -50.04
C LEU A 891 -60.51 107.41 -51.47
N ASN A 892 -60.61 108.32 -52.44
CA ASN A 892 -60.70 107.99 -53.86
C ASN A 892 -59.32 108.12 -54.50
N LEU A 893 -58.75 106.99 -54.94
CA LEU A 893 -57.38 106.90 -55.47
C LEU A 893 -57.39 106.64 -56.97
N THR A 894 -56.66 107.45 -57.72
CA THR A 894 -56.50 107.31 -59.18
C THR A 894 -55.41 106.30 -59.48
N THR A 895 -55.75 105.19 -60.11
CA THR A 895 -54.83 104.07 -60.37
C THR A 895 -54.19 104.13 -61.75
N TYR A 896 -54.83 104.83 -62.68
CA TYR A 896 -54.27 105.19 -63.98
C TYR A 896 -54.61 106.63 -64.36
N LYS A 897 -53.61 107.38 -64.87
CA LYS A 897 -53.82 108.67 -65.53
C LYS A 897 -52.71 108.93 -66.55
N ASP A 898 -53.08 109.41 -67.74
CA ASP A 898 -52.20 109.97 -68.77
C ASP A 898 -50.90 109.19 -69.06
N GLY A 899 -51.01 107.86 -69.12
CA GLY A 899 -49.88 106.97 -69.41
C GLY A 899 -49.09 106.48 -68.19
N VAL A 900 -49.51 106.80 -66.96
CA VAL A 900 -48.92 106.33 -65.69
C VAL A 900 -49.86 105.34 -65.02
N ILE A 901 -49.38 104.10 -64.78
CA ILE A 901 -50.09 103.07 -64.01
C ILE A 901 -49.42 102.92 -62.63
N MET A 902 -50.17 103.15 -61.56
CA MET A 902 -49.70 102.97 -60.19
C MET A 902 -50.04 101.56 -59.69
N SER A 903 -49.08 100.63 -59.77
CA SER A 903 -49.21 99.27 -59.20
C SER A 903 -49.13 99.22 -57.67
N VAL A 904 -48.56 100.27 -57.05
CA VAL A 904 -48.58 100.48 -55.59
C VAL A 904 -49.04 101.91 -55.32
N LEU A 905 -50.08 102.08 -54.50
CA LEU A 905 -50.58 103.37 -54.02
C LEU A 905 -50.10 103.55 -52.57
N LYS A 906 -49.68 104.76 -52.20
CA LYS A 906 -49.18 105.03 -50.83
C LYS A 906 -49.96 106.14 -50.13
N CYS A 907 -50.26 105.99 -48.85
CA CYS A 907 -50.88 107.06 -48.06
C CYS A 907 -50.44 107.11 -46.58
N ASN A 908 -50.31 108.33 -46.04
CA ASN A 908 -50.05 108.63 -44.64
C ASN A 908 -51.31 109.23 -44.02
N PHE A 909 -51.88 108.54 -43.04
CA PHE A 909 -52.97 109.03 -42.20
C PHE A 909 -52.40 109.70 -40.95
N TYR A 910 -52.84 110.93 -40.67
CA TYR A 910 -52.48 111.65 -39.44
C TYR A 910 -53.71 111.76 -38.54
N LEU A 911 -53.61 111.19 -37.35
CA LEU A 911 -54.69 111.16 -36.35
C LEU A 911 -54.53 112.24 -35.28
N GLN A 912 -55.64 112.53 -34.62
CA GLN A 912 -55.71 113.40 -33.46
C GLN A 912 -54.95 112.80 -32.27
N ASN A 913 -54.16 113.65 -31.61
CA ASN A 913 -53.36 113.27 -30.45
C ASN A 913 -54.22 113.09 -29.18
N ASP A 914 -53.59 112.68 -28.08
CA ASP A 914 -54.13 112.85 -26.75
C ASP A 914 -54.24 114.33 -26.35
N ALA A 915 -55.12 114.63 -25.39
CA ALA A 915 -55.61 115.99 -25.10
C ALA A 915 -54.54 116.98 -24.63
N ASP A 916 -53.40 116.48 -24.18
CA ASP A 916 -52.34 117.23 -23.51
C ASP A 916 -51.31 117.82 -24.50
N ALA A 917 -51.42 117.49 -25.79
CA ALA A 917 -50.41 117.77 -26.79
C ALA A 917 -50.65 119.13 -27.50
N THR A 918 -49.71 120.07 -27.36
CA THR A 918 -49.83 121.44 -27.91
C THR A 918 -48.75 121.77 -28.94
N GLY A 919 -49.13 122.26 -30.13
CA GLY A 919 -48.19 122.75 -31.15
C GLY A 919 -48.86 122.99 -32.50
N THR A 920 -48.04 123.19 -33.55
CA THR A 920 -48.48 123.19 -34.95
C THR A 920 -48.08 121.86 -35.60
N PRO A 921 -48.98 121.13 -36.29
CA PRO A 921 -48.64 119.84 -36.89
C PRO A 921 -47.63 119.92 -38.03
N SER A 922 -46.76 118.93 -38.14
CA SER A 922 -46.01 118.63 -39.37
C SER A 922 -46.56 117.37 -40.05
N PHE A 923 -46.82 117.44 -41.36
CA PHE A 923 -47.32 116.32 -42.15
C PHE A 923 -46.40 116.07 -43.37
N GLU A 924 -46.06 114.81 -43.63
CA GLU A 924 -45.17 114.40 -44.71
C GLU A 924 -45.87 113.43 -45.67
N TYR A 925 -45.61 113.60 -46.97
CA TYR A 925 -46.10 112.67 -47.98
C TYR A 925 -45.34 111.34 -47.88
N PRO A 926 -46.01 110.19 -48.10
CA PRO A 926 -45.29 108.93 -48.23
C PRO A 926 -44.35 108.98 -49.45
N GLU A 927 -43.14 108.45 -49.26
CA GLU A 927 -42.17 108.14 -50.30
C GLU A 927 -42.42 106.72 -50.84
#